data_AF-A0A2T0WN93-F1
#
_entry.id   AF-A0A2T0WN93-F1
#
_cell.length_a   1.000
_cell.length_b   1.000
_cell.length_c   1.000
_cell.angle_alpha   90.00
_cell.angle_beta   90.00
_cell.angle_gamma   90.00
#
_symmetry.space_group_name_H-M   'P 1'
#
loop_
_entity.id
_entity.type
_entity.pdbx_description
1 polymer ?
#
loop_
_entity_poly.entity_id
_entity_poly.type
_entity_poly.pdbx_seq_one_letter_code
_entity_poly.pdbx_strand_id
1 'polypeptide(L)'
;MNSQLILALGLIAQGLFASRFLVQLLKSEKANKVVSPTLFWQLSLIASFLLIIYGFFRNDIVIVGGQVVGYLIYIRNLQLKGEWSLLPALVRYSAFFLPLLLVVFLIFGFDYDFNGLIDNPEIEGLLLTWGTLGQLIFTSRFVVQWLYSEKQKESVFPVSFWYISTVGALLIASYAILRNDAVLFIGQGFGLIVYLRNLYLHHKSKAPKPMSLFLKFKPYRFQALLVFTGIVLFFNLGAWSVTESSEARYAQIGKEMLDSGDYMHPTLMGIYHYHKPPMTYWITAFSYKIFGVSAWSARVFMQVALLMLLLLVSRIGKLLFQDDKKAFYGTLIFASFPTFIIAGRALTTDAYLAVFVMAAVYFWLKYLKDYTVKFLVLFYLMLGLGFLTKGPVVIIVPVVLMVFQALYQKIKLGSWKGHLIGVLIFLTVGLSWFVMLFLEDGQFVDYFVFKHTVQRFATDTFSRSQPVWFYPAILLGTAFPWILIIAANMKGYWKKKDTQLVFLLAWIIIPLIFFSLSKSKLILYILPIYPAIGLLAAKLWLGLSEKKHRKWDLIQFIFQMIIIVGLAISPLIDPKIVLSYKFFFILTITASLLISIRVIAMKIVDRMVFTSYLFVMGITVASTYFFTSNPGLMNDQRRIAAYIDQEFADVENILIYDKRMPSMSFLSNKSIISLFDGDESLNREVQFEKDESWKSNLINLKENPEWLRDSLPNSSILMVKRNKLKKLDETGLPFENRHEIDGWILFY
;
A
#
# COMPACT_ATOMS: atom_id res chain seq x y z
N MET A 1 -12.17 51.42 -2.38
CA MET A 1 -11.60 50.89 -3.64
C MET A 1 -12.38 49.62 -4.03
N ASN A 2 -12.60 49.31 -5.31
CA ASN A 2 -13.35 48.11 -5.75
C ASN A 2 -12.65 46.82 -5.25
N SER A 3 -13.41 45.91 -4.65
CA SER A 3 -12.91 44.64 -4.05
C SER A 3 -12.07 43.81 -5.04
N GLN A 4 -12.41 43.84 -6.33
CA GLN A 4 -11.68 43.14 -7.38
C GLN A 4 -10.29 43.73 -7.66
N LEU A 5 -10.13 45.06 -7.56
CA LEU A 5 -8.85 45.76 -7.72
C LEU A 5 -7.89 45.45 -6.56
N ILE A 6 -8.42 45.36 -5.34
CA ILE A 6 -7.65 44.96 -4.16
C ILE A 6 -7.17 43.51 -4.34
N LEU A 7 -8.06 42.60 -4.76
CA LEU A 7 -7.67 41.20 -5.01
C LEU A 7 -6.60 41.06 -6.10
N ALA A 8 -6.71 41.82 -7.20
CA ALA A 8 -5.72 41.82 -8.27
C ALA A 8 -4.32 42.26 -7.79
N LEU A 9 -4.24 43.29 -6.93
CA LEU A 9 -2.98 43.72 -6.31
C LEU A 9 -2.30 42.59 -5.53
N GLY A 10 -3.07 41.86 -4.71
CA GLY A 10 -2.58 40.71 -3.95
C GLY A 10 -2.07 39.57 -4.85
N LEU A 11 -2.80 39.24 -5.92
CA LEU A 11 -2.41 38.18 -6.85
C LEU A 11 -1.14 38.53 -7.64
N ILE A 12 -0.99 39.77 -8.09
CA ILE A 12 0.22 40.26 -8.76
C ILE A 12 1.43 40.14 -7.82
N ALA A 13 1.27 40.56 -6.56
CA ALA A 13 2.33 40.47 -5.56
C ALA A 13 2.78 39.01 -5.32
N GLN A 14 1.84 38.06 -5.24
CA GLN A 14 2.17 36.63 -5.12
C GLN A 14 2.84 36.05 -6.36
N GLY A 15 2.41 36.45 -7.56
CA GLY A 15 3.06 36.06 -8.82
C GLY A 15 4.53 36.49 -8.88
N LEU A 16 4.85 37.69 -8.39
CA LEU A 16 6.23 38.18 -8.28
C LEU A 16 7.06 37.37 -7.26
N PHE A 17 6.46 36.97 -6.13
CA PHE A 17 7.11 36.09 -5.14
C PHE A 17 7.34 34.65 -5.62
N ALA A 18 6.50 34.13 -6.52
CA ALA A 18 6.77 32.85 -7.19
C ALA A 18 7.91 33.00 -8.21
N SER A 19 7.86 34.07 -9.01
CA SER A 19 8.82 34.36 -10.08
C SER A 19 10.26 34.49 -9.57
N ARG A 20 10.47 35.08 -8.39
CA ARG A 20 11.84 35.18 -7.82
C ARG A 20 12.48 33.80 -7.60
N PHE A 21 11.74 32.79 -7.16
CA PHE A 21 12.30 31.46 -6.91
C PHE A 21 12.64 30.73 -8.20
N LEU A 22 11.86 30.93 -9.26
CA LEU A 22 12.18 30.46 -10.61
C LEU A 22 13.49 31.10 -11.12
N VAL A 23 13.62 32.42 -10.99
CA VAL A 23 14.85 33.13 -11.36
C VAL A 23 16.06 32.62 -10.59
N GLN A 24 15.92 32.39 -9.27
CA GLN A 24 16.99 31.87 -8.42
C GLN A 24 17.41 30.46 -8.83
N LEU A 25 16.44 29.59 -9.11
CA LEU A 25 16.66 28.22 -9.57
C LEU A 25 17.42 28.20 -10.89
N LEU A 26 16.92 28.91 -11.91
CA LEU A 26 17.52 28.95 -13.25
C LEU A 26 18.95 29.50 -13.24
N LYS A 27 19.20 30.59 -12.49
CA LYS A 27 20.56 31.16 -12.40
C LYS A 27 21.52 30.26 -11.62
N SER A 28 21.06 29.56 -10.59
CA SER A 28 21.91 28.65 -9.81
C SER A 28 22.28 27.38 -10.58
N GLU A 29 21.36 26.89 -11.42
CA GLU A 29 21.63 25.78 -12.34
C GLU A 29 22.69 26.16 -13.38
N LYS A 30 22.51 27.31 -14.04
CA LYS A 30 23.48 27.81 -15.03
C LYS A 30 24.87 28.02 -14.42
N ALA A 31 24.94 28.44 -13.16
CA ALA A 31 26.19 28.66 -12.45
C ALA A 31 26.77 27.40 -11.76
N ASN A 32 26.02 26.29 -11.72
CA ASN A 32 26.34 25.06 -10.97
C ASN A 32 26.76 25.32 -9.50
N LYS A 33 26.24 26.41 -8.91
CA LYS A 33 26.40 26.82 -7.52
C LYS A 33 25.19 27.64 -7.10
N VAL A 34 24.89 27.66 -5.81
CA VAL A 34 23.82 28.51 -5.28
C VAL A 34 24.22 29.98 -5.48
N VAL A 35 23.39 30.74 -6.20
CA VAL A 35 23.60 32.18 -6.40
C VAL A 35 22.46 33.00 -5.80
N SER A 36 22.75 34.28 -5.52
CA SER A 36 21.80 35.31 -5.10
C SER A 36 21.63 36.33 -6.24
N PRO A 37 20.65 36.17 -7.15
CA PRO A 37 20.45 37.11 -8.26
C PRO A 37 19.94 38.48 -7.80
N THR A 38 20.39 39.58 -8.42
CA THR A 38 19.81 40.92 -8.20
C THR A 38 18.29 40.95 -8.43
N LEU A 39 17.84 40.32 -9.52
CA LEU A 39 16.42 40.24 -9.89
C LEU A 39 15.56 39.52 -8.84
N PHE A 40 16.13 38.61 -8.04
CA PHE A 40 15.40 37.99 -6.93
C PHE A 40 14.96 39.04 -5.89
N TRP A 41 15.86 39.98 -5.56
CA TRP A 41 15.61 41.02 -4.56
C TRP A 41 14.74 42.15 -5.10
N GLN A 42 14.92 42.52 -6.37
CA GLN A 42 14.05 43.51 -7.05
C GLN A 42 12.59 43.03 -7.09
N LEU A 43 12.37 41.79 -7.53
CA LEU A 43 11.02 41.19 -7.54
C LEU A 43 10.44 41.09 -6.13
N SER A 44 11.27 40.74 -5.14
CA SER A 44 10.84 40.68 -3.73
C SER A 44 10.44 42.04 -3.17
N LEU A 45 11.16 43.10 -3.52
CA LEU A 45 10.88 44.47 -3.08
C LEU A 45 9.56 44.97 -3.65
N ILE A 46 9.33 44.79 -4.96
CA ILE A 46 8.10 45.20 -5.63
C ILE A 46 6.91 44.39 -5.10
N ALA A 47 7.06 43.06 -4.98
CA ALA A 47 6.03 42.19 -4.42
C ALA A 47 5.63 42.61 -3.01
N SER A 48 6.62 42.90 -2.17
CA SER A 48 6.41 43.28 -0.77
C SER A 48 5.74 44.64 -0.66
N PHE A 49 6.12 45.61 -1.50
CA PHE A 49 5.44 46.91 -1.60
C PHE A 49 3.95 46.76 -1.95
N LEU A 50 3.65 45.97 -2.99
CA LEU A 50 2.27 45.73 -3.43
C LEU A 50 1.45 45.03 -2.35
N LEU A 51 2.05 44.10 -1.60
CA LEU A 51 1.40 43.43 -0.48
C LEU A 51 1.17 44.36 0.72
N ILE A 52 2.02 45.35 0.96
CA ILE A 52 1.79 46.38 1.99
C ILE A 52 0.59 47.25 1.61
N ILE A 53 0.49 47.67 0.35
CA ILE A 53 -0.67 48.43 -0.15
C ILE A 53 -1.94 47.58 -0.08
N TYR A 54 -1.84 46.30 -0.48
CA TYR A 54 -2.94 45.35 -0.37
C TYR A 54 -3.41 45.19 1.07
N GLY A 55 -2.48 44.95 2.00
CA GLY A 55 -2.78 44.80 3.43
C GLY A 55 -3.40 46.07 4.02
N PHE A 56 -2.93 47.25 3.60
CA PHE A 56 -3.53 48.53 3.96
C PHE A 56 -5.00 48.62 3.53
N PHE A 57 -5.33 48.31 2.27
CA PHE A 57 -6.73 48.34 1.81
C PHE A 57 -7.61 47.21 2.37
N ARG A 58 -7.00 46.21 3.00
CA ARG A 58 -7.67 45.11 3.69
C ARG A 58 -7.75 45.31 5.21
N ASN A 59 -7.21 46.41 5.74
CA ASN A 59 -7.04 46.65 7.17
C ASN A 59 -6.35 45.47 7.89
N ASP A 60 -5.34 44.87 7.26
CA ASP A 60 -4.62 43.69 7.78
C ASP A 60 -3.19 44.05 8.17
N ILE A 61 -3.00 44.33 9.48
CA ILE A 61 -1.70 44.71 10.04
C ILE A 61 -0.67 43.57 9.98
N VAL A 62 -1.11 42.31 9.92
CA VAL A 62 -0.23 41.14 9.89
C VAL A 62 0.43 41.01 8.53
N ILE A 63 -0.35 41.19 7.45
CA ILE A 63 0.19 41.23 6.09
C ILE A 63 1.19 42.38 5.96
N VAL A 64 0.84 43.56 6.47
CA VAL A 64 1.71 44.74 6.40
C VAL A 64 2.99 44.54 7.21
N GLY A 65 2.89 44.13 8.48
CA GLY A 65 4.04 43.95 9.38
C GLY A 65 5.03 42.89 8.89
N GLY A 66 4.53 41.73 8.42
CA GLY A 66 5.38 40.67 7.87
C GLY A 66 6.12 41.09 6.59
N GLN A 67 5.49 41.94 5.77
CA GLN A 67 6.15 42.50 4.60
C GLN A 67 7.19 43.55 4.96
N VAL A 68 6.95 44.43 5.93
CA VAL A 68 7.91 45.49 6.31
C VAL A 68 9.26 44.92 6.72
N VAL A 69 9.30 43.83 7.50
CA VAL A 69 10.56 43.18 7.89
C VAL A 69 11.29 42.62 6.67
N GLY A 70 10.57 41.90 5.79
CA GLY A 70 11.15 41.39 4.54
C GLY A 70 11.63 42.51 3.61
N TYR A 71 10.85 43.58 3.53
CA TYR A 71 11.07 44.76 2.70
C TYR A 71 12.43 45.41 2.99
N LEU A 72 12.75 45.63 4.26
CA LEU A 72 14.03 46.19 4.69
C LEU A 72 15.20 45.26 4.34
N ILE A 73 15.04 43.94 4.52
CA ILE A 73 16.05 42.94 4.15
C ILE A 73 16.29 42.95 2.63
N TYR A 74 15.25 43.16 1.81
CA TYR A 74 15.36 43.22 0.36
C TYR A 74 16.13 44.47 -0.09
N ILE A 75 15.82 45.64 0.48
CA ILE A 75 16.59 46.88 0.25
C ILE A 75 18.05 46.66 0.61
N ARG A 76 18.31 46.08 1.79
CA ARG A 76 19.67 45.89 2.26
C ARG A 76 20.49 44.95 1.37
N ASN A 77 19.87 43.88 0.86
CA ASN A 77 20.52 43.01 -0.11
C ASN A 77 20.81 43.71 -1.46
N LEU A 78 19.98 44.66 -1.90
CA LEU A 78 20.28 45.49 -3.08
C LEU A 78 21.43 46.48 -2.81
N GLN A 79 21.54 47.00 -1.59
CA GLN A 79 22.68 47.84 -1.18
C GLN A 79 23.98 47.05 -1.15
N LEU A 80 23.99 45.84 -0.58
CA LEU A 80 25.15 44.94 -0.58
C LEU A 80 25.59 44.53 -1.99
N LYS A 81 24.71 44.65 -2.99
CA LYS A 81 25.02 44.38 -4.40
C LYS A 81 25.46 45.63 -5.19
N GLY A 82 25.44 46.82 -4.58
CA GLY A 82 25.73 48.08 -5.28
C GLY A 82 24.62 48.54 -6.23
N GLU A 83 23.47 47.87 -6.23
CA GLU A 83 22.37 48.09 -7.18
C GLU A 83 21.37 49.13 -6.65
N TRP A 84 21.35 49.36 -5.33
CA TRP A 84 20.45 50.33 -4.71
C TRP A 84 20.74 51.77 -5.16
N SER A 85 22.02 52.17 -5.24
CA SER A 85 22.43 53.52 -5.64
C SER A 85 22.09 53.86 -7.10
N LEU A 86 21.87 52.84 -7.93
CA LEU A 86 21.47 52.99 -9.33
C LEU A 86 19.99 53.37 -9.47
N LEU A 87 19.18 53.19 -8.41
CA LEU A 87 17.77 53.57 -8.44
C LEU A 87 17.60 55.10 -8.28
N PRO A 88 16.62 55.71 -8.98
CA PRO A 88 16.30 57.13 -8.83
C PRO A 88 16.07 57.50 -7.36
N ALA A 89 16.51 58.69 -6.96
CA ALA A 89 16.38 59.15 -5.57
C ALA A 89 14.93 59.10 -5.09
N LEU A 90 13.97 59.45 -5.95
CA LEU A 90 12.54 59.37 -5.66
C LEU A 90 12.10 57.95 -5.30
N VAL A 91 12.58 56.93 -6.02
CA VAL A 91 12.25 55.51 -5.75
C VAL A 91 12.86 55.05 -4.43
N ARG A 92 14.08 55.50 -4.11
CA ARG A 92 14.74 55.16 -2.85
C ARG A 92 14.04 55.80 -1.64
N TYR A 93 13.66 57.07 -1.73
CA TYR A 93 12.95 57.74 -0.65
C TYR A 93 11.53 57.18 -0.48
N SER A 94 10.78 56.98 -1.57
CA SER A 94 9.43 56.41 -1.48
C SER A 94 9.43 55.01 -0.89
N ALA A 95 10.45 54.19 -1.19
CA ALA A 95 10.59 52.86 -0.61
C ALA A 95 10.69 52.89 0.93
N PHE A 96 11.33 53.88 1.54
CA PHE A 96 11.40 53.97 3.00
C PHE A 96 10.19 54.67 3.63
N PHE A 97 9.75 55.80 3.07
CA PHE A 97 8.73 56.65 3.70
C PHE A 97 7.32 56.12 3.51
N LEU A 98 6.99 55.58 2.34
CA LEU A 98 5.61 55.19 2.03
C LEU A 98 5.13 53.99 2.85
N PRO A 99 5.90 52.90 3.02
CA PRO A 99 5.53 51.81 3.93
C PRO A 99 5.39 52.27 5.38
N LEU A 100 6.27 53.17 5.84
CA LEU A 100 6.23 53.70 7.20
C LEU A 100 4.97 54.54 7.44
N LEU A 101 4.61 55.41 6.50
CA LEU A 101 3.39 56.21 6.55
C LEU A 101 2.13 55.33 6.56
N LEU A 102 2.10 54.26 5.75
CA LEU A 102 0.99 53.30 5.72
C LEU A 102 0.86 52.53 7.04
N VAL A 103 1.98 52.13 7.65
CA VAL A 103 2.00 51.48 8.98
C VAL A 103 1.52 52.43 10.08
N VAL A 104 2.03 53.66 10.11
CA VAL A 104 1.62 54.69 11.08
C VAL A 104 0.12 54.98 10.93
N PHE A 105 -0.39 55.11 9.71
CA PHE A 105 -1.81 55.32 9.47
C PHE A 105 -2.68 54.14 9.94
N LEU A 106 -2.22 52.89 9.76
CA LEU A 106 -2.95 51.71 10.24
C LEU A 106 -2.95 51.56 11.77
N ILE A 107 -1.91 52.01 12.46
CA ILE A 107 -1.80 51.92 13.92
C ILE A 107 -2.59 53.05 14.61
N PHE A 108 -2.61 54.25 14.02
CA PHE A 108 -3.16 55.45 14.65
C PHE A 108 -4.46 55.97 14.00
N GLY A 109 -4.93 55.36 12.91
CA GLY A 109 -6.24 55.62 12.31
C GLY A 109 -7.33 54.85 13.07
N PHE A 110 -8.30 55.59 13.63
CA PHE A 110 -9.31 55.13 14.59
C PHE A 110 -9.98 53.77 14.29
N ASP A 111 -10.24 53.01 15.38
CA ASP A 111 -10.94 51.72 15.51
C ASP A 111 -10.24 50.46 14.98
N TYR A 112 -9.08 50.10 15.56
CA TYR A 112 -8.46 48.79 15.36
C TYR A 112 -8.52 47.90 16.61
N ASP A 113 -9.21 46.77 16.51
CA ASP A 113 -9.33 45.80 17.60
C ASP A 113 -8.23 44.72 17.52
N PHE A 114 -7.22 44.85 18.38
CA PHE A 114 -6.13 43.87 18.50
C PHE A 114 -6.58 42.52 19.08
N ASN A 115 -7.73 42.45 19.76
CA ASN A 115 -8.15 41.23 20.44
C ASN A 115 -8.64 40.14 19.45
N GLY A 116 -9.22 40.54 18.31
CA GLY A 116 -9.66 39.63 17.25
C GLY A 116 -8.53 38.89 16.50
N LEU A 117 -7.26 39.23 16.74
CA LEU A 117 -6.09 38.55 16.15
C LEU A 117 -5.63 37.31 16.94
N ILE A 118 -6.05 37.20 18.20
CA ILE A 118 -5.55 36.20 19.14
C ILE A 118 -6.60 35.11 19.42
N ASP A 119 -7.89 35.48 19.45
CA ASP A 119 -8.98 34.53 19.70
C ASP A 119 -9.58 34.00 18.39
N ASN A 120 -9.14 32.79 17.97
CA ASN A 120 -9.76 32.06 16.87
C ASN A 120 -10.39 30.74 17.38
N PRO A 121 -11.74 30.65 17.48
CA PRO A 121 -12.44 29.49 18.02
C PRO A 121 -12.46 28.25 17.11
N GLU A 122 -11.97 28.33 15.86
CA GLU A 122 -12.02 27.23 14.89
C GLU A 122 -10.78 26.30 14.89
N ILE A 123 -9.72 26.59 15.66
CA ILE A 123 -8.44 25.85 15.62
C ILE A 123 -8.02 25.41 17.04
N GLU A 124 -7.90 24.10 17.26
CA GLU A 124 -7.36 23.55 18.51
C GLU A 124 -5.96 24.14 18.83
N GLY A 125 -5.74 24.56 20.08
CA GLY A 125 -4.55 25.33 20.47
C GLY A 125 -3.21 24.68 20.14
N LEU A 126 -3.12 23.34 20.14
CA LEU A 126 -1.93 22.60 19.73
C LEU A 126 -1.64 22.70 18.23
N LEU A 127 -2.67 22.66 17.39
CA LEU A 127 -2.56 22.77 15.94
C LEU A 127 -2.18 24.21 15.53
N LEU A 128 -2.77 25.21 16.20
CA LEU A 128 -2.41 26.61 16.04
C LEU A 128 -0.94 26.88 16.44
N THR A 129 -0.50 26.27 17.54
CA THR A 129 0.90 26.34 18.00
C THR A 129 1.85 25.72 16.96
N TRP A 130 1.46 24.59 16.35
CA TRP A 130 2.26 23.90 15.32
C TRP A 130 2.41 24.72 14.04
N GLY A 131 1.30 25.29 13.54
CA GLY A 131 1.30 26.18 12.37
C GLY A 131 2.13 27.44 12.63
N THR A 132 1.96 28.05 13.80
CA THR A 132 2.72 29.24 14.24
C THR A 132 4.22 28.96 14.32
N LEU A 133 4.62 27.84 14.93
CA LEU A 133 6.02 27.42 15.00
C LEU A 133 6.62 27.21 13.61
N GLY A 134 5.88 26.55 12.72
CA GLY A 134 6.28 26.37 11.32
C GLY A 134 6.51 27.71 10.60
N GLN A 135 5.60 28.67 10.79
CA GLN A 135 5.69 30.00 10.18
C GLN A 135 6.83 30.84 10.75
N LEU A 136 7.08 30.79 12.07
CA LEU A 136 8.20 31.47 12.72
C LEU A 136 9.54 30.95 12.22
N ILE A 137 9.72 29.62 12.20
CA ILE A 137 10.92 28.97 11.66
C ILE A 137 11.09 29.35 10.19
N PHE A 138 10.04 29.24 9.38
CA PHE A 138 10.09 29.56 7.96
C PHE A 138 10.50 31.02 7.73
N THR A 139 9.96 31.97 8.49
CA THR A 139 10.25 33.40 8.36
C THR A 139 11.68 33.75 8.81
N SER A 140 12.19 33.08 9.84
CA SER A 140 13.55 33.31 10.38
C SER A 140 14.68 33.15 9.35
N ARG A 141 14.44 32.42 8.24
CA ARG A 141 15.42 32.22 7.18
C ARG A 141 15.98 33.54 6.65
N PHE A 142 15.13 34.57 6.48
CA PHE A 142 15.55 35.84 5.89
C PHE A 142 16.39 36.65 6.88
N VAL A 143 16.12 36.55 8.18
CA VAL A 143 16.94 37.14 9.24
C VAL A 143 18.33 36.48 9.25
N VAL A 144 18.39 35.15 9.21
CA VAL A 144 19.66 34.41 9.16
C VAL A 144 20.47 34.75 7.91
N GLN A 145 19.80 34.86 6.76
CA GLN A 145 20.44 35.27 5.50
C GLN A 145 21.01 36.68 5.58
N TRP A 146 20.27 37.62 6.17
CA TRP A 146 20.69 39.00 6.34
C TRP A 146 21.93 39.10 7.23
N LEU A 147 21.88 38.54 8.44
CA LEU A 147 23.01 38.54 9.38
C LEU A 147 24.27 37.93 8.75
N TYR A 148 24.11 36.84 8.00
CA TYR A 148 25.22 36.22 7.30
C TYR A 148 25.80 37.12 6.20
N SER A 149 24.94 37.75 5.40
CA SER A 149 25.36 38.65 4.32
C SER A 149 26.03 39.92 4.83
N GLU A 150 25.59 40.46 5.98
CA GLU A 150 26.28 41.58 6.64
C GLU A 150 27.69 41.22 7.09
N LYS A 151 27.87 40.03 7.63
CA LYS A 151 29.19 39.53 8.06
C LYS A 151 30.12 39.34 6.86
N GLN A 152 29.59 38.90 5.72
CA GLN A 152 30.37 38.68 4.50
C GLN A 152 30.51 39.93 3.62
N LYS A 153 29.76 41.00 3.91
CA LYS A 153 29.63 42.20 3.07
C LYS A 153 29.22 41.88 1.61
N GLU A 154 28.57 40.75 1.40
CA GLU A 154 28.09 40.28 0.11
C GLU A 154 26.71 39.64 0.29
N SER A 155 25.77 39.91 -0.64
CA SER A 155 24.46 39.26 -0.64
C SER A 155 24.57 37.80 -1.10
N VAL A 156 24.50 36.87 -0.14
CA VAL A 156 24.61 35.42 -0.36
C VAL A 156 23.54 34.64 0.39
N PHE A 157 23.21 33.44 -0.10
CA PHE A 157 22.32 32.50 0.60
C PHE A 157 23.16 31.45 1.35
N PRO A 158 23.28 31.52 2.69
CA PRO A 158 24.00 30.50 3.45
C PRO A 158 23.26 29.15 3.43
N VAL A 159 23.96 28.06 3.74
CA VAL A 159 23.33 26.71 3.81
C VAL A 159 22.18 26.67 4.81
N SER A 160 22.35 27.38 5.93
CA SER A 160 21.34 27.52 6.97
C SER A 160 20.03 28.08 6.44
N PHE A 161 20.06 29.02 5.49
CA PHE A 161 18.85 29.55 4.84
C PHE A 161 18.02 28.42 4.22
N TRP A 162 18.67 27.48 3.53
CA TRP A 162 17.98 26.40 2.85
C TRP A 162 17.50 25.31 3.81
N TYR A 163 18.28 24.98 4.85
CA TYR A 163 17.83 24.06 5.90
C TYR A 163 16.61 24.59 6.65
N ILE A 164 16.65 25.87 7.06
CA ILE A 164 15.53 26.53 7.74
C ILE A 164 14.30 26.59 6.81
N SER A 165 14.51 26.87 5.52
CA SER A 165 13.43 26.87 4.52
C SER A 165 12.79 25.49 4.36
N THR A 166 13.59 24.42 4.30
CA THR A 166 13.11 23.04 4.20
C THR A 166 12.34 22.63 5.45
N VAL A 167 12.87 22.89 6.65
CA VAL A 167 12.20 22.55 7.91
C VAL A 167 10.90 23.34 8.05
N GLY A 168 10.94 24.66 7.85
CA GLY A 168 9.74 25.49 7.91
C GLY A 168 8.68 25.08 6.88
N ALA A 169 9.08 24.78 5.64
CA ALA A 169 8.14 24.34 4.60
C ALA A 169 7.50 22.98 4.92
N LEU A 170 8.26 22.05 5.51
CA LEU A 170 7.72 20.76 5.95
C LEU A 170 6.73 20.92 7.11
N LEU A 171 7.05 21.78 8.09
CA LEU A 171 6.15 22.08 9.20
C LEU A 171 4.86 22.75 8.70
N ILE A 172 4.97 23.77 7.85
CA ILE A 172 3.80 24.45 7.28
C ILE A 172 3.00 23.51 6.37
N ALA A 173 3.65 22.67 5.56
CA ALA A 173 2.95 21.67 4.76
C ALA A 173 2.21 20.67 5.66
N SER A 174 2.84 20.19 6.74
CA SER A 174 2.20 19.29 7.71
C SER A 174 0.99 19.94 8.39
N TYR A 175 1.10 21.21 8.77
CA TYR A 175 -0.01 22.00 9.28
C TYR A 175 -1.13 22.16 8.24
N ALA A 176 -0.78 22.45 6.98
CA ALA A 176 -1.73 22.57 5.87
C ALA A 176 -2.54 21.29 5.67
N ILE A 177 -1.89 20.12 5.80
CA ILE A 177 -2.56 18.81 5.70
C ILE A 177 -3.55 18.61 6.85
N LEU A 178 -3.14 18.95 8.08
CA LEU A 178 -4.00 18.84 9.26
C LEU A 178 -5.21 19.79 9.17
N ARG A 179 -5.06 20.92 8.48
CA ARG A 179 -6.11 21.92 8.24
C ARG A 179 -6.94 21.68 6.96
N ASN A 180 -6.61 20.68 6.14
CA ASN A 180 -7.17 20.50 4.79
C ASN A 180 -6.99 21.73 3.87
N ASP A 181 -5.89 22.47 4.02
CA ASP A 181 -5.59 23.69 3.27
C ASP A 181 -4.69 23.39 2.06
N ALA A 182 -5.31 23.17 0.90
CA ALA A 182 -4.62 22.82 -0.34
C ALA A 182 -3.70 23.95 -0.86
N VAL A 183 -4.01 25.21 -0.58
CA VAL A 183 -3.26 26.37 -1.06
C VAL A 183 -1.93 26.46 -0.31
N LEU A 184 -2.00 26.35 1.01
CA LEU A 184 -0.82 26.36 1.87
C LEU A 184 0.10 25.17 1.56
N PHE A 185 -0.48 24.01 1.24
CA PHE A 185 0.27 22.82 0.85
C PHE A 185 0.99 22.99 -0.50
N ILE A 186 0.30 23.45 -1.55
CA ILE A 186 0.90 23.63 -2.89
C ILE A 186 2.04 24.65 -2.85
N GLY A 187 1.85 25.77 -2.14
CA GLY A 187 2.87 26.81 -2.00
C GLY A 187 4.16 26.30 -1.36
N GLN A 188 4.05 25.49 -0.30
CA GLN A 188 5.22 24.90 0.36
C GLN A 188 5.81 23.72 -0.42
N GLY A 189 4.99 22.96 -1.15
CA GLY A 189 5.44 21.86 -2.00
C GLY A 189 6.38 22.33 -3.11
N PHE A 190 6.04 23.43 -3.80
CA PHE A 190 6.92 24.02 -4.81
C PHE A 190 8.21 24.59 -4.17
N GLY A 191 8.08 25.31 -3.05
CA GLY A 191 9.22 25.83 -2.30
C GLY A 191 10.20 24.74 -1.88
N LEU A 192 9.69 23.61 -1.38
CA LEU A 192 10.49 22.48 -0.91
C LEU A 192 11.41 21.91 -2.00
N ILE A 193 10.94 21.86 -3.25
CA ILE A 193 11.76 21.44 -4.40
C ILE A 193 12.97 22.36 -4.56
N VAL A 194 12.74 23.69 -4.52
CA VAL A 194 13.79 24.69 -4.65
C VAL A 194 14.78 24.60 -3.48
N TYR A 195 14.30 24.39 -2.26
CA TYR A 195 15.15 24.33 -1.06
C TYR A 195 16.03 23.09 -1.04
N LEU A 196 15.45 21.90 -1.28
CA LEU A 196 16.18 20.65 -1.34
C LEU A 196 17.21 20.64 -2.50
N ARG A 197 16.86 21.25 -3.64
CA ARG A 197 17.78 21.37 -4.78
C ARG A 197 18.99 22.24 -4.47
N ASN A 198 18.79 23.38 -3.82
CA ASN A 198 19.87 24.27 -3.41
C ASN A 198 20.74 23.66 -2.30
N LEU A 199 20.16 22.91 -1.35
CA LEU A 199 20.92 22.10 -0.40
C LEU A 199 21.82 21.09 -1.12
N TYR A 200 21.31 20.37 -2.12
CA TYR A 200 22.14 19.46 -2.89
C TYR A 200 23.28 20.16 -3.63
N LEU A 201 23.04 21.32 -4.27
CA LEU A 201 24.11 22.08 -4.93
C LEU A 201 25.22 22.47 -3.95
N HIS A 202 24.85 22.87 -2.74
CA HIS A 202 25.82 23.19 -1.69
C HIS A 202 26.68 21.98 -1.32
N HIS A 203 26.08 20.80 -1.16
CA HIS A 203 26.79 19.58 -0.77
C HIS A 203 27.58 18.95 -1.94
N LYS A 204 27.09 19.03 -3.19
CA LYS A 204 27.80 18.54 -4.39
C LYS A 204 29.15 19.25 -4.57
N SER A 205 29.24 20.53 -4.21
CA SER A 205 30.49 21.29 -4.28
C SER A 205 31.55 20.85 -3.24
N LYS A 206 31.18 20.04 -2.24
CA LYS A 206 32.04 19.62 -1.12
C LYS A 206 32.06 18.12 -0.82
N ALA A 207 31.33 17.27 -1.56
CA ALA A 207 31.11 15.89 -1.14
C ALA A 207 32.18 14.89 -1.63
N PRO A 208 32.74 14.04 -0.74
CA PRO A 208 33.42 12.81 -1.14
C PRO A 208 32.42 11.81 -1.77
N LYS A 209 32.96 10.80 -2.48
CA LYS A 209 32.16 9.80 -3.24
C LYS A 209 30.98 9.25 -2.42
N PRO A 210 29.77 9.15 -2.99
CA PRO A 210 28.59 8.68 -2.28
C PRO A 210 28.81 7.27 -1.72
N MET A 211 28.64 7.12 -0.41
CA MET A 211 28.71 5.83 0.28
C MET A 211 27.38 5.07 0.11
N SER A 212 27.41 3.74 0.23
CA SER A 212 26.18 2.94 0.13
C SER A 212 25.32 3.14 1.39
N LEU A 213 24.03 3.45 1.20
CA LEU A 213 23.07 3.64 2.28
C LEU A 213 23.00 2.38 3.15
N PHE A 214 22.91 1.22 2.51
CA PHE A 214 22.75 -0.06 3.19
C PHE A 214 24.03 -0.57 3.87
N LEU A 215 25.20 0.00 3.54
CA LEU A 215 26.44 -0.23 4.27
C LEU A 215 26.50 0.64 5.52
N LYS A 216 26.03 1.89 5.46
CA LYS A 216 25.99 2.80 6.62
C LYS A 216 25.15 2.24 7.77
N PHE A 217 24.05 1.56 7.45
CA PHE A 217 23.13 0.96 8.44
C PHE A 217 23.23 -0.57 8.53
N LYS A 218 24.37 -1.17 8.13
CA LYS A 218 24.53 -2.64 8.03
C LYS A 218 24.03 -3.44 9.25
N PRO A 219 24.31 -3.08 10.52
CA PRO A 219 23.88 -3.90 11.67
C PRO A 219 22.35 -3.87 11.91
N TYR A 220 21.67 -2.80 11.53
CA TYR A 220 20.25 -2.57 11.87
C TYR A 220 19.30 -2.62 10.67
N ARG A 221 19.83 -2.68 9.43
CA ARG A 221 19.03 -2.55 8.20
C ARG A 221 17.92 -3.59 8.06
N PHE A 222 18.13 -4.80 8.57
CA PHE A 222 17.15 -5.88 8.43
C PHE A 222 16.02 -5.73 9.46
N GLN A 223 16.36 -5.37 10.69
CA GLN A 223 15.40 -5.04 11.74
C GLN A 223 14.59 -3.82 11.34
N ALA A 224 15.23 -2.78 10.81
CA ALA A 224 14.55 -1.59 10.29
C ALA A 224 13.58 -1.93 9.14
N LEU A 225 13.97 -2.83 8.23
CA LEU A 225 13.07 -3.34 7.19
C LEU A 225 11.85 -4.01 7.81
N LEU A 226 12.04 -4.97 8.71
CA LEU A 226 10.91 -5.69 9.34
C LEU A 226 9.99 -4.77 10.13
N VAL A 227 10.54 -3.85 10.93
CA VAL A 227 9.75 -2.90 11.72
C VAL A 227 8.98 -1.96 10.81
N PHE A 228 9.62 -1.36 9.81
CA PHE A 228 8.95 -0.43 8.90
C PHE A 228 7.91 -1.13 8.02
N THR A 229 8.22 -2.31 7.46
CA THR A 229 7.21 -3.12 6.73
C THR A 229 6.06 -3.51 7.66
N GLY A 230 6.35 -3.90 8.91
CA GLY A 230 5.33 -4.23 9.91
C GLY A 230 4.38 -3.07 10.14
N ILE A 231 4.91 -1.88 10.45
CA ILE A 231 4.10 -0.66 10.63
C ILE A 231 3.18 -0.43 9.42
N VAL A 232 3.71 -0.55 8.20
CA VAL A 232 2.94 -0.35 6.96
C VAL A 232 1.87 -1.44 6.73
N LEU A 233 2.17 -2.70 7.05
CA LEU A 233 1.24 -3.82 6.88
C LEU A 233 0.07 -3.74 7.88
N PHE A 234 0.34 -3.36 9.12
CA PHE A 234 -0.66 -3.22 10.18
C PHE A 234 -1.40 -1.88 10.14
N PHE A 235 -0.89 -0.88 9.42
CA PHE A 235 -1.53 0.43 9.30
C PHE A 235 -2.96 0.30 8.77
N ASN A 236 -3.93 0.72 9.58
CA ASN A 236 -5.35 0.83 9.21
C ASN A 236 -5.97 -0.47 8.65
N LEU A 237 -5.48 -1.64 9.10
CA LEU A 237 -5.85 -2.96 8.57
C LEU A 237 -7.34 -3.34 8.76
N GLY A 238 -8.02 -2.70 9.73
CA GLY A 238 -9.44 -2.89 10.03
C GLY A 238 -10.38 -1.87 9.36
N ALA A 239 -9.88 -0.98 8.50
CA ALA A 239 -10.67 0.14 7.99
C ALA A 239 -11.74 -0.21 6.96
N TRP A 240 -11.68 -1.43 6.41
CA TRP A 240 -12.68 -2.00 5.51
C TRP A 240 -13.05 -3.40 6.01
N SER A 241 -14.28 -3.83 5.73
CA SER A 241 -14.75 -5.15 6.17
C SER A 241 -14.21 -6.26 5.27
N VAL A 242 -14.57 -7.51 5.57
CA VAL A 242 -14.22 -8.69 4.78
C VAL A 242 -14.89 -8.61 3.40
N THR A 243 -14.09 -8.77 2.35
CA THR A 243 -14.53 -8.63 0.95
C THR A 243 -15.05 -9.96 0.39
N GLU A 244 -16.10 -9.90 -0.43
CA GLU A 244 -16.61 -11.08 -1.14
C GLU A 244 -15.67 -11.50 -2.29
N SER A 245 -15.47 -12.78 -2.60
CA SER A 245 -16.06 -13.96 -1.95
C SER A 245 -15.12 -14.76 -1.08
N SER A 246 -13.83 -14.74 -1.39
CA SER A 246 -12.89 -15.65 -0.74
C SER A 246 -12.57 -15.23 0.69
N GLU A 247 -12.31 -13.93 0.91
CA GLU A 247 -11.97 -13.41 2.24
C GLU A 247 -13.14 -13.56 3.21
N ALA A 248 -14.34 -13.10 2.83
CA ALA A 248 -15.55 -13.24 3.63
C ALA A 248 -15.83 -14.69 4.04
N ARG A 249 -15.63 -15.65 3.13
CA ARG A 249 -15.77 -17.08 3.44
C ARG A 249 -14.77 -17.55 4.50
N TYR A 250 -13.47 -17.25 4.39
CA TYR A 250 -12.49 -17.68 5.40
C TYR A 250 -12.77 -17.03 6.76
N ALA A 251 -13.16 -15.75 6.74
CA ALA A 251 -13.51 -15.01 7.93
C ALA A 251 -14.75 -15.58 8.63
N GLN A 252 -15.80 -15.91 7.87
CA GLN A 252 -17.05 -16.45 8.39
C GLN A 252 -16.89 -17.89 8.91
N ILE A 253 -16.20 -18.77 8.17
CA ILE A 253 -15.92 -20.14 8.67
C ILE A 253 -15.11 -20.08 9.97
N GLY A 254 -14.13 -19.17 10.05
CA GLY A 254 -13.36 -18.99 11.29
C GLY A 254 -14.21 -18.47 12.46
N LYS A 255 -15.25 -17.68 12.18
CA LYS A 255 -16.23 -17.20 13.18
C LYS A 255 -17.10 -18.37 13.65
N GLU A 256 -17.67 -19.13 12.73
CA GLU A 256 -18.50 -20.30 13.04
C GLU A 256 -17.74 -21.38 13.83
N MET A 257 -16.46 -21.65 13.50
CA MET A 257 -15.63 -22.57 14.30
C MET A 257 -15.39 -22.06 15.73
N LEU A 258 -15.27 -20.75 15.92
CA LEU A 258 -15.14 -20.17 17.26
C LEU A 258 -16.46 -20.30 18.03
N ASP A 259 -17.57 -19.97 17.39
CA ASP A 259 -18.90 -19.93 18.01
C ASP A 259 -19.40 -21.33 18.36
N SER A 260 -19.18 -22.33 17.49
CA SER A 260 -19.60 -23.72 17.72
C SER A 260 -18.65 -24.52 18.60
N GLY A 261 -17.38 -24.14 18.66
CA GLY A 261 -16.31 -24.96 19.25
C GLY A 261 -15.91 -26.18 18.41
N ASP A 262 -16.56 -26.42 17.27
CA ASP A 262 -16.22 -27.47 16.32
C ASP A 262 -15.14 -26.98 15.35
N TYR A 263 -13.89 -27.33 15.67
CA TYR A 263 -12.74 -27.04 14.82
C TYR A 263 -12.49 -28.12 13.76
N MET A 264 -13.26 -29.20 13.75
CA MET A 264 -13.10 -30.33 12.84
C MET A 264 -13.93 -30.14 11.57
N HIS A 265 -15.17 -29.66 11.71
CA HIS A 265 -16.12 -29.54 10.61
C HIS A 265 -16.34 -28.07 10.19
N PRO A 266 -15.62 -27.54 9.19
CA PRO A 266 -15.90 -26.19 8.69
C PRO A 266 -17.34 -26.07 8.18
N THR A 267 -18.12 -25.17 8.79
CA THR A 267 -19.42 -24.74 8.29
C THR A 267 -19.31 -23.34 7.70
N LEU A 268 -20.13 -23.06 6.70
CA LEU A 268 -20.29 -21.74 6.11
C LEU A 268 -21.78 -21.41 6.03
N MET A 269 -22.24 -20.45 6.82
CA MET A 269 -23.65 -20.10 6.97
C MET A 269 -24.48 -21.33 7.35
N GLY A 270 -24.00 -22.11 8.33
CA GLY A 270 -24.72 -23.26 8.89
C GLY A 270 -24.75 -24.52 8.03
N ILE A 271 -23.96 -24.58 6.94
CA ILE A 271 -23.84 -25.78 6.08
C ILE A 271 -22.37 -26.15 5.94
N TYR A 272 -22.03 -27.43 6.06
CA TYR A 272 -20.69 -27.97 5.91
C TYR A 272 -20.01 -27.50 4.62
N HIS A 273 -18.69 -27.27 4.70
CA HIS A 273 -17.90 -26.66 3.64
C HIS A 273 -16.49 -27.23 3.54
N TYR A 274 -16.37 -28.45 3.00
CA TYR A 274 -15.10 -29.19 2.91
C TYR A 274 -14.23 -28.85 1.68
N HIS A 275 -14.28 -27.61 1.17
CA HIS A 275 -13.51 -27.21 -0.04
C HIS A 275 -12.01 -27.05 0.22
N LYS A 276 -11.63 -26.78 1.46
CA LYS A 276 -10.25 -26.48 1.85
C LYS A 276 -9.91 -27.10 3.20
N PRO A 277 -8.64 -27.52 3.37
CA PRO A 277 -8.13 -27.98 4.65
C PRO A 277 -8.12 -26.86 5.70
N PRO A 278 -8.12 -27.19 7.00
CA PRO A 278 -8.59 -26.27 8.03
C PRO A 278 -7.56 -25.28 8.58
N MET A 279 -6.27 -25.37 8.22
CA MET A 279 -5.22 -24.56 8.84
C MET A 279 -5.50 -23.05 8.79
N THR A 280 -6.02 -22.53 7.68
CA THR A 280 -6.37 -21.09 7.59
C THR A 280 -7.57 -20.75 8.49
N TYR A 281 -8.54 -21.64 8.62
CA TYR A 281 -9.67 -21.46 9.53
C TYR A 281 -9.22 -21.49 10.99
N TRP A 282 -8.36 -22.44 11.36
CA TRP A 282 -7.79 -22.53 12.72
C TRP A 282 -7.00 -21.28 13.11
N ILE A 283 -6.14 -20.76 12.23
CA ILE A 283 -5.41 -19.51 12.49
C ILE A 283 -6.38 -18.34 12.66
N THR A 284 -7.44 -18.28 11.85
CA THR A 284 -8.44 -17.21 11.90
C THR A 284 -9.27 -17.29 13.19
N ALA A 285 -9.77 -18.47 13.56
CA ALA A 285 -10.53 -18.69 14.78
C ALA A 285 -9.68 -18.45 16.03
N PHE A 286 -8.41 -18.87 16.01
CA PHE A 286 -7.43 -18.54 17.07
C PHE A 286 -7.24 -17.03 17.21
N SER A 287 -7.20 -16.30 16.10
CA SER A 287 -7.13 -14.84 16.12
C SER A 287 -8.35 -14.21 16.77
N TYR A 288 -9.55 -14.68 16.41
CA TYR A 288 -10.79 -14.20 17.01
C TYR A 288 -10.86 -14.51 18.50
N LYS A 289 -10.34 -15.67 18.94
CA LYS A 289 -10.26 -16.01 20.36
C LYS A 289 -9.38 -15.04 21.16
N ILE A 290 -8.32 -14.48 20.57
CA ILE A 290 -7.41 -13.54 21.24
C ILE A 290 -7.91 -12.09 21.15
N PHE A 291 -8.39 -11.68 19.99
CA PHE A 291 -8.61 -10.27 19.65
C PHE A 291 -10.09 -9.90 19.44
N GLY A 292 -11.01 -10.85 19.57
CA GLY A 292 -12.41 -10.69 19.20
C GLY A 292 -12.65 -10.81 17.69
N VAL A 293 -13.91 -11.00 17.29
CA VAL A 293 -14.31 -11.11 15.87
C VAL A 293 -14.31 -9.73 15.24
N SER A 294 -13.44 -9.51 14.25
CA SER A 294 -13.38 -8.27 13.47
C SER A 294 -12.63 -8.48 12.16
N ALA A 295 -12.79 -7.56 11.20
CA ALA A 295 -12.02 -7.60 9.96
C ALA A 295 -10.51 -7.43 10.19
N TRP A 296 -10.11 -6.74 11.27
CA TRP A 296 -8.70 -6.59 11.66
C TRP A 296 -8.11 -7.92 12.15
N SER A 297 -8.80 -8.59 13.09
CA SER A 297 -8.35 -9.86 13.65
C SER A 297 -8.37 -10.98 12.60
N ALA A 298 -9.26 -10.92 11.61
CA ALA A 298 -9.24 -11.83 10.45
C ALA A 298 -7.93 -11.76 9.66
N ARG A 299 -7.24 -10.61 9.65
CA ARG A 299 -6.06 -10.34 8.80
C ARG A 299 -4.74 -10.25 9.56
N VAL A 300 -4.74 -10.16 10.89
CA VAL A 300 -3.54 -9.87 11.70
C VAL A 300 -2.43 -10.92 11.50
N PHE A 301 -2.75 -12.21 11.56
CA PHE A 301 -1.76 -13.28 11.39
C PHE A 301 -1.26 -13.41 9.95
N MET A 302 -2.02 -12.92 8.97
CA MET A 302 -1.56 -12.85 7.59
C MET A 302 -0.43 -11.82 7.44
N GLN A 303 -0.47 -10.71 8.19
CA GLN A 303 0.63 -9.74 8.20
C GLN A 303 1.88 -10.35 8.87
N VAL A 304 1.69 -11.11 9.95
CA VAL A 304 2.77 -11.88 10.59
C VAL A 304 3.37 -12.87 9.59
N ALA A 305 2.54 -13.57 8.79
CA ALA A 305 3.00 -14.47 7.74
C ALA A 305 3.87 -13.76 6.70
N LEU A 306 3.51 -12.55 6.26
CA LEU A 306 4.33 -11.76 5.34
C LEU A 306 5.68 -11.33 5.95
N LEU A 307 5.71 -10.96 7.22
CA LEU A 307 6.98 -10.66 7.92
C LEU A 307 7.85 -11.91 8.07
N MET A 308 7.25 -13.06 8.35
CA MET A 308 7.94 -14.35 8.35
C MET A 308 8.49 -14.71 6.98
N LEU A 309 7.77 -14.41 5.90
CA LEU A 309 8.31 -14.56 4.54
C LEU A 309 9.57 -13.72 4.34
N LEU A 310 9.58 -12.43 4.73
CA LEU A 310 10.79 -11.60 4.61
C LEU A 310 11.97 -12.19 5.38
N LEU A 311 11.72 -12.72 6.59
CA LEU A 311 12.73 -13.44 7.37
C LEU A 311 13.24 -14.67 6.62
N LEU A 312 12.35 -15.53 6.12
CA LEU A 312 12.72 -16.75 5.40
C LEU A 312 13.48 -16.44 4.11
N VAL A 313 13.04 -15.47 3.31
CA VAL A 313 13.76 -15.05 2.08
C VAL A 313 15.17 -14.58 2.40
N SER A 314 15.34 -13.77 3.46
CA SER A 314 16.65 -13.32 3.90
C SER A 314 17.54 -14.48 4.34
N ARG A 315 17.00 -15.41 5.15
CA ARG A 315 17.74 -16.58 5.63
C ARG A 315 18.12 -17.53 4.50
N ILE A 316 17.21 -17.80 3.56
CA ILE A 316 17.48 -18.59 2.34
C ILE A 316 18.55 -17.89 1.50
N GLY A 317 18.44 -16.58 1.28
CA GLY A 317 19.43 -15.80 0.54
C GLY A 317 20.83 -15.88 1.16
N LYS A 318 20.93 -15.84 2.50
CA LYS A 318 22.22 -16.01 3.21
C LYS A 318 22.79 -17.41 3.02
N LEU A 319 21.96 -18.46 3.07
CA LEU A 319 22.38 -19.84 2.83
C LEU A 319 22.88 -20.03 1.40
N LEU A 320 22.15 -19.49 0.41
CA LEU A 320 22.46 -19.65 -1.01
C LEU A 320 23.70 -18.85 -1.43
N PHE A 321 23.81 -17.59 -1.00
CA PHE A 321 24.83 -16.67 -1.52
C PHE A 321 26.05 -16.52 -0.64
N GLN A 322 25.97 -16.88 0.65
CA GLN A 322 27.00 -16.58 1.66
C GLN A 322 27.38 -15.09 1.68
N ASP A 323 26.44 -14.23 1.31
CA ASP A 323 26.63 -12.80 1.11
C ASP A 323 25.41 -12.06 1.67
N ASP A 324 25.61 -11.39 2.81
CA ASP A 324 24.57 -10.62 3.49
C ASP A 324 23.98 -9.51 2.62
N LYS A 325 24.77 -8.93 1.70
CA LYS A 325 24.31 -7.87 0.81
C LYS A 325 23.36 -8.45 -0.23
N LYS A 326 23.70 -9.54 -0.90
CA LYS A 326 22.80 -10.19 -1.87
C LYS A 326 21.51 -10.66 -1.22
N ALA A 327 21.59 -11.26 -0.03
CA ALA A 327 20.41 -11.70 0.72
C ALA A 327 19.48 -10.53 1.09
N PHE A 328 20.03 -9.44 1.60
CA PHE A 328 19.25 -8.25 1.95
C PHE A 328 18.60 -7.60 0.72
N TYR A 329 19.34 -7.43 -0.37
CA TYR A 329 18.78 -6.86 -1.60
C TYR A 329 17.69 -7.75 -2.18
N GLY A 330 17.88 -9.07 -2.18
CA GLY A 330 16.85 -9.98 -2.69
C GLY A 330 15.57 -9.96 -1.86
N THR A 331 15.70 -9.80 -0.54
CA THR A 331 14.55 -9.62 0.36
C THR A 331 13.85 -8.29 0.12
N LEU A 332 14.61 -7.20 -0.07
CA LEU A 332 14.06 -5.88 -0.32
C LEU A 332 13.37 -5.79 -1.69
N ILE A 333 13.92 -6.47 -2.71
CA ILE A 333 13.30 -6.62 -4.03
C ILE A 333 12.00 -7.45 -3.91
N PHE A 334 12.02 -8.55 -3.16
CA PHE A 334 10.81 -9.35 -2.91
C PHE A 334 9.71 -8.52 -2.23
N ALA A 335 10.06 -7.72 -1.22
CA ALA A 335 9.14 -6.79 -0.57
C ALA A 335 8.66 -5.64 -1.48
N SER A 336 9.28 -5.45 -2.64
CA SER A 336 8.92 -4.43 -3.63
C SER A 336 8.01 -4.94 -4.76
N PHE A 337 7.48 -6.16 -4.65
CA PHE A 337 6.52 -6.68 -5.62
C PHE A 337 5.08 -6.35 -5.18
N PRO A 338 4.20 -5.86 -6.08
CA PRO A 338 2.78 -5.66 -5.76
C PRO A 338 2.06 -6.91 -5.26
N THR A 339 2.51 -8.12 -5.62
CA THR A 339 1.97 -9.37 -5.06
C THR A 339 2.15 -9.49 -3.54
N PHE A 340 3.18 -8.85 -2.98
CA PHE A 340 3.35 -8.74 -1.53
C PHE A 340 2.22 -7.93 -0.90
N ILE A 341 1.76 -6.86 -1.56
CA ILE A 341 0.59 -6.06 -1.12
C ILE A 341 -0.68 -6.92 -1.23
N ILE A 342 -0.91 -7.53 -2.39
CA ILE A 342 -2.13 -8.30 -2.67
C ILE A 342 -2.29 -9.43 -1.64
N ALA A 343 -1.19 -10.12 -1.31
CA ALA A 343 -1.18 -11.17 -0.29
C ALA A 343 -1.44 -10.67 1.15
N GLY A 344 -1.34 -9.36 1.41
CA GLY A 344 -1.56 -8.76 2.72
C GLY A 344 -2.90 -8.06 2.89
N ARG A 345 -3.73 -7.95 1.84
CA ARG A 345 -4.96 -7.14 1.86
C ARG A 345 -6.27 -7.92 1.85
N ALA A 346 -6.23 -9.21 1.58
CA ALA A 346 -7.39 -10.08 1.63
C ALA A 346 -7.03 -11.41 2.29
N LEU A 347 -7.82 -11.86 3.27
CA LEU A 347 -7.60 -13.15 3.92
C LEU A 347 -7.70 -14.30 2.91
N THR A 348 -6.56 -14.93 2.59
CA THR A 348 -6.51 -16.15 1.77
C THR A 348 -5.51 -17.17 2.32
N THR A 349 -5.56 -18.38 1.77
CA THR A 349 -4.61 -19.47 2.08
C THR A 349 -3.19 -19.22 1.57
N ASP A 350 -3.00 -18.29 0.62
CA ASP A 350 -1.77 -18.20 -0.17
C ASP A 350 -0.57 -17.70 0.62
N ALA A 351 -0.75 -16.73 1.52
CA ALA A 351 0.33 -16.19 2.35
C ALA A 351 0.84 -17.25 3.35
N TYR A 352 -0.08 -17.97 4.02
CA TYR A 352 0.28 -19.05 4.94
C TYR A 352 0.96 -20.21 4.21
N LEU A 353 0.43 -20.62 3.05
CA LEU A 353 1.06 -21.63 2.21
C LEU A 353 2.48 -21.22 1.81
N ALA A 354 2.67 -19.96 1.38
CA ALA A 354 3.98 -19.46 1.02
C ALA A 354 4.98 -19.53 2.19
N VAL A 355 4.55 -19.25 3.43
CA VAL A 355 5.40 -19.41 4.63
C VAL A 355 5.84 -20.85 4.77
N PHE A 356 4.93 -21.82 4.73
CA PHE A 356 5.27 -23.24 4.87
C PHE A 356 6.18 -23.73 3.74
N VAL A 357 5.93 -23.30 2.49
CA VAL A 357 6.80 -23.61 1.35
C VAL A 357 8.20 -23.02 1.55
N MET A 358 8.31 -21.75 1.97
CA MET A 358 9.60 -21.12 2.22
C MET A 358 10.33 -21.72 3.41
N ALA A 359 9.61 -22.08 4.47
CA ALA A 359 10.17 -22.74 5.64
C ALA A 359 10.70 -24.13 5.29
N ALA A 360 9.96 -24.91 4.48
CA ALA A 360 10.44 -26.18 3.92
C ALA A 360 11.73 -25.96 3.11
N VAL A 361 11.73 -25.04 2.13
CA VAL A 361 12.95 -24.75 1.35
C VAL A 361 14.12 -24.35 2.25
N TYR A 362 13.89 -23.51 3.26
CA TYR A 362 14.91 -23.10 4.23
C TYR A 362 15.48 -24.30 4.99
N PHE A 363 14.63 -25.16 5.56
CA PHE A 363 15.08 -26.31 6.33
C PHE A 363 15.76 -27.36 5.47
N TRP A 364 15.31 -27.57 4.22
CA TRP A 364 16.02 -28.41 3.25
C TRP A 364 17.43 -27.90 2.97
N LEU A 365 17.58 -26.61 2.65
CA LEU A 365 18.89 -26.00 2.41
C LEU A 365 19.78 -26.01 3.67
N LYS A 366 19.18 -25.91 4.86
CA LYS A 366 19.90 -26.00 6.12
C LYS A 366 20.36 -27.42 6.40
N TYR A 367 19.53 -28.43 6.15
CA TYR A 367 19.88 -29.85 6.21
C TYR A 367 21.06 -30.17 5.29
N LEU A 368 21.07 -29.66 4.05
CA LEU A 368 22.17 -29.92 3.11
C LEU A 368 23.54 -29.36 3.53
N LYS A 369 23.63 -28.52 4.57
CA LYS A 369 24.92 -28.02 5.06
C LYS A 369 25.72 -29.05 5.84
N ASP A 370 25.04 -29.82 6.68
CA ASP A 370 25.66 -30.71 7.68
C ASP A 370 24.91 -32.05 7.85
N TYR A 371 23.87 -32.29 7.04
CA TYR A 371 22.98 -33.45 7.10
C TYR A 371 22.33 -33.68 8.49
N THR A 372 22.11 -32.60 9.25
CA THR A 372 21.45 -32.70 10.56
C THR A 372 19.97 -33.08 10.41
N VAL A 373 19.62 -34.30 10.84
CA VAL A 373 18.28 -34.92 10.68
C VAL A 373 17.15 -34.05 11.23
N LYS A 374 17.38 -33.27 12.28
CA LYS A 374 16.39 -32.31 12.80
C LYS A 374 15.82 -31.39 11.72
N PHE A 375 16.67 -30.87 10.82
CA PHE A 375 16.22 -29.98 9.75
C PHE A 375 15.49 -30.74 8.65
N LEU A 376 15.83 -32.01 8.41
CA LEU A 376 15.06 -32.86 7.52
C LEU A 376 13.66 -33.13 8.07
N VAL A 377 13.54 -33.44 9.36
CA VAL A 377 12.24 -33.59 10.04
C VAL A 377 11.42 -32.30 9.96
N LEU A 378 12.04 -31.14 10.23
CA LEU A 378 11.36 -29.85 10.12
C LEU A 378 10.92 -29.53 8.68
N PHE A 379 11.71 -29.93 7.67
CA PHE A 379 11.31 -29.83 6.26
C PHE A 379 9.99 -30.57 6.00
N TYR A 380 9.89 -31.83 6.40
CA TYR A 380 8.68 -32.63 6.22
C TYR A 380 7.50 -32.16 7.07
N LEU A 381 7.75 -31.68 8.29
CA LEU A 381 6.73 -31.07 9.12
C LEU A 381 6.11 -29.84 8.43
N MET A 382 6.93 -28.96 7.85
CA MET A 382 6.43 -27.80 7.09
C MET A 382 5.63 -28.21 5.85
N LEU A 383 6.03 -29.30 5.17
CA LEU A 383 5.21 -29.87 4.10
C LEU A 383 3.84 -30.34 4.62
N GLY A 384 3.78 -30.96 5.80
CA GLY A 384 2.53 -31.45 6.40
C GLY A 384 1.58 -30.30 6.74
N LEU A 385 2.11 -29.25 7.39
CA LEU A 385 1.33 -28.04 7.73
C LEU A 385 0.85 -27.28 6.49
N GLY A 386 1.68 -27.18 5.44
CA GLY A 386 1.26 -26.59 4.18
C GLY A 386 0.24 -27.45 3.43
N PHE A 387 0.29 -28.78 3.58
CA PHE A 387 -0.72 -29.68 3.05
C PHE A 387 -2.07 -29.48 3.75
N LEU A 388 -2.07 -29.32 5.07
CA LEU A 388 -3.24 -28.89 5.85
C LEU A 388 -3.70 -27.44 5.59
N THR A 389 -3.00 -26.69 4.74
CA THR A 389 -3.42 -25.34 4.33
C THR A 389 -4.11 -25.34 2.96
N LYS A 390 -3.55 -26.04 1.97
CA LYS A 390 -4.05 -26.00 0.58
C LYS A 390 -3.85 -27.30 -0.19
N GLY A 391 -3.62 -28.40 0.51
CA GLY A 391 -3.40 -29.73 -0.07
C GLY A 391 -2.04 -29.86 -0.77
N PRO A 392 -1.94 -30.70 -1.82
CA PRO A 392 -0.67 -31.14 -2.39
C PRO A 392 0.17 -30.02 -3.00
N VAL A 393 -0.41 -28.86 -3.30
CA VAL A 393 0.30 -27.72 -3.93
C VAL A 393 1.55 -27.28 -3.14
N VAL A 394 1.60 -27.52 -1.82
CA VAL A 394 2.79 -27.25 -0.98
C VAL A 394 4.05 -27.95 -1.49
N ILE A 395 3.93 -29.13 -2.09
CA ILE A 395 5.08 -29.96 -2.48
C ILE A 395 5.78 -29.42 -3.72
N ILE A 396 5.08 -28.64 -4.54
CA ILE A 396 5.52 -28.26 -5.90
C ILE A 396 6.90 -27.59 -5.85
N VAL A 397 7.09 -26.58 -5.02
CA VAL A 397 8.38 -25.90 -4.94
C VAL A 397 9.43 -26.74 -4.20
N PRO A 398 9.22 -27.17 -2.94
CA PRO A 398 10.31 -27.74 -2.15
C PRO A 398 10.77 -29.11 -2.68
N VAL A 399 9.84 -29.95 -3.15
CA VAL A 399 10.18 -31.28 -3.69
C VAL A 399 10.83 -31.15 -5.07
N VAL A 400 10.35 -30.24 -5.93
CA VAL A 400 11.02 -29.97 -7.21
C VAL A 400 12.46 -29.53 -6.98
N LEU A 401 12.72 -28.67 -5.99
CA LEU A 401 14.09 -28.23 -5.68
C LEU A 401 14.96 -29.36 -5.13
N MET A 402 14.42 -30.17 -4.22
CA MET A 402 15.11 -31.36 -3.70
C MET A 402 15.48 -32.33 -4.84
N VAL A 403 14.52 -32.68 -5.71
CA VAL A 403 14.72 -33.56 -6.86
C VAL A 403 15.68 -32.95 -7.86
N PHE A 404 15.53 -31.66 -8.17
CA PHE A 404 16.42 -30.94 -9.08
C PHE A 404 17.87 -30.98 -8.58
N GLN A 405 18.10 -30.76 -7.28
CA GLN A 405 19.43 -30.83 -6.69
C GLN A 405 20.02 -32.24 -6.73
N ALA A 406 19.21 -33.27 -6.49
CA ALA A 406 19.66 -34.67 -6.59
C ALA A 406 20.00 -35.06 -8.03
N LEU A 407 19.15 -34.73 -9.01
CA LEU A 407 19.31 -35.18 -10.39
C LEU A 407 20.32 -34.35 -11.18
N TYR A 408 20.24 -33.02 -11.07
CA TYR A 408 21.04 -32.08 -11.84
C TYR A 408 22.35 -31.71 -11.13
N GLN A 409 22.28 -31.39 -9.84
CA GLN A 409 23.48 -31.00 -9.06
C GLN A 409 24.20 -32.20 -8.41
N LYS A 410 23.64 -33.42 -8.53
CA LYS A 410 24.17 -34.65 -7.94
C LYS A 410 24.41 -34.56 -6.42
N ILE A 411 23.61 -33.73 -5.73
CA ILE A 411 23.66 -33.60 -4.27
C ILE A 411 23.03 -34.85 -3.65
N LYS A 412 23.72 -35.49 -2.70
CA LYS A 412 23.18 -36.65 -1.98
C LYS A 412 22.00 -36.22 -1.12
N LEU A 413 20.94 -37.03 -1.08
CA LEU A 413 19.76 -36.78 -0.24
C LEU A 413 20.02 -37.09 1.24
N GLY A 414 21.06 -37.87 1.55
CA GLY A 414 21.45 -38.22 2.92
C GLY A 414 20.70 -39.45 3.46
N SER A 415 20.30 -39.43 4.73
CA SER A 415 19.82 -40.63 5.44
C SER A 415 18.43 -41.08 4.98
N TRP A 416 18.32 -42.28 4.41
CA TRP A 416 17.03 -42.88 4.02
C TRP A 416 16.08 -43.04 5.23
N LYS A 417 16.61 -43.41 6.40
CA LYS A 417 15.81 -43.51 7.64
C LYS A 417 15.24 -42.16 8.06
N GLY A 418 16.04 -41.10 7.90
CA GLY A 418 15.60 -39.73 8.14
C GLY A 418 14.47 -39.30 7.19
N HIS A 419 14.58 -39.66 5.92
CA HIS A 419 13.50 -39.44 4.96
C HIS A 419 12.24 -40.25 5.28
N LEU A 420 12.38 -41.52 5.70
CA LEU A 420 11.23 -42.35 6.10
C LEU A 420 10.48 -41.73 7.29
N ILE A 421 11.20 -41.37 8.35
CA ILE A 421 10.61 -40.68 9.52
C ILE A 421 9.94 -39.37 9.09
N GLY A 422 10.62 -38.61 8.24
CA GLY A 422 10.09 -37.36 7.70
C GLY A 422 8.79 -37.58 6.92
N VAL A 423 8.74 -38.55 6.00
CA VAL A 423 7.54 -38.89 5.24
C VAL A 423 6.41 -39.31 6.17
N LEU A 424 6.68 -40.12 7.20
CA LEU A 424 5.67 -40.46 8.20
C LEU A 424 5.12 -39.22 8.90
N ILE A 425 5.96 -38.27 9.31
CA ILE A 425 5.53 -37.00 9.91
C ILE A 425 4.68 -36.18 8.93
N PHE A 426 5.12 -36.08 7.67
CA PHE A 426 4.36 -35.40 6.61
C PHE A 426 2.98 -36.02 6.43
N LEU A 427 2.88 -37.35 6.37
CA LEU A 427 1.63 -38.06 6.19
C LEU A 427 0.73 -37.93 7.41
N THR A 428 1.26 -38.16 8.62
CA THR A 428 0.49 -38.05 9.87
C THR A 428 -0.07 -36.64 10.06
N VAL A 429 0.75 -35.60 9.89
CA VAL A 429 0.29 -34.22 10.04
C VAL A 429 -0.59 -33.82 8.86
N GLY A 430 -0.10 -33.99 7.63
CA GLY A 430 -0.76 -33.56 6.41
C GLY A 430 -2.11 -34.23 6.16
N LEU A 431 -2.23 -35.52 6.50
CA LEU A 431 -3.45 -36.30 6.29
C LEU A 431 -4.37 -36.35 7.51
N SER A 432 -3.95 -35.86 8.68
CA SER A 432 -4.71 -35.94 9.95
C SER A 432 -6.20 -35.59 9.79
N TRP A 433 -6.50 -34.40 9.29
CA TRP A 433 -7.88 -33.93 9.11
C TRP A 433 -8.66 -34.76 8.09
N PHE A 434 -8.01 -35.16 6.99
CA PHE A 434 -8.65 -35.94 5.93
C PHE A 434 -9.01 -37.35 6.37
N VAL A 435 -8.11 -37.99 7.12
CA VAL A 435 -8.32 -39.34 7.65
C VAL A 435 -9.48 -39.32 8.62
N MET A 436 -9.54 -38.32 9.51
CA MET A 436 -10.65 -38.20 10.46
C MET A 436 -11.99 -38.02 9.74
N LEU A 437 -12.11 -37.11 8.77
CA LEU A 437 -13.37 -36.95 8.02
C LEU A 437 -13.75 -38.19 7.19
N PHE A 438 -12.75 -38.89 6.63
CA PHE A 438 -13.00 -40.13 5.91
C PHE A 438 -13.52 -41.25 6.82
N LEU A 439 -13.02 -41.35 8.05
CA LEU A 439 -13.50 -42.33 9.03
C LEU A 439 -14.94 -42.04 9.46
N GLU A 440 -15.37 -40.79 9.42
CA GLU A 440 -16.76 -40.39 9.72
C GLU A 440 -17.70 -40.59 8.52
N ASP A 441 -17.26 -40.21 7.31
CA ASP A 441 -18.06 -40.38 6.09
C ASP A 441 -17.16 -40.76 4.89
N GLY A 442 -17.35 -41.98 4.39
CA GLY A 442 -16.62 -42.50 3.23
C GLY A 442 -16.84 -41.69 1.94
N GLN A 443 -17.98 -40.99 1.79
CA GLN A 443 -18.28 -40.15 0.62
C GLN A 443 -17.35 -38.95 0.52
N PHE A 444 -16.70 -38.55 1.62
CA PHE A 444 -15.73 -37.46 1.65
C PHE A 444 -14.57 -37.68 0.68
N VAL A 445 -14.10 -38.92 0.48
CA VAL A 445 -12.97 -39.21 -0.42
C VAL A 445 -13.31 -38.90 -1.87
N ASP A 446 -14.48 -39.35 -2.33
CA ASP A 446 -14.93 -39.08 -3.70
C ASP A 446 -15.07 -37.58 -3.95
N TYR A 447 -15.62 -36.87 -2.98
CA TYR A 447 -15.76 -35.42 -3.04
C TYR A 447 -14.42 -34.67 -3.01
N PHE A 448 -13.54 -34.95 -2.05
CA PHE A 448 -12.31 -34.19 -1.87
C PHE A 448 -11.24 -34.53 -2.91
N VAL A 449 -11.02 -35.82 -3.18
CA VAL A 449 -9.97 -36.30 -4.09
C VAL A 449 -10.40 -36.10 -5.54
N PHE A 450 -11.58 -36.59 -5.94
CA PHE A 450 -11.96 -36.53 -7.36
C PHE A 450 -12.51 -35.16 -7.76
N LYS A 451 -13.49 -34.61 -7.04
CA LYS A 451 -14.13 -33.33 -7.42
C LYS A 451 -13.22 -32.12 -7.17
N HIS A 452 -12.58 -32.02 -6.01
CA HIS A 452 -11.81 -30.82 -5.63
C HIS A 452 -10.32 -30.84 -5.96
N THR A 453 -9.74 -32.01 -6.21
CA THR A 453 -8.31 -32.14 -6.57
C THR A 453 -8.12 -32.50 -8.04
N VAL A 454 -8.73 -33.60 -8.53
CA VAL A 454 -8.54 -34.08 -9.91
C VAL A 454 -9.32 -33.25 -10.93
N GLN A 455 -10.64 -33.12 -10.76
CA GLN A 455 -11.48 -32.34 -11.69
C GLN A 455 -11.07 -30.88 -11.72
N ARG A 456 -10.67 -30.28 -10.59
CA ARG A 456 -10.18 -28.90 -10.53
C ARG A 456 -8.92 -28.64 -11.38
N PHE A 457 -8.07 -29.65 -11.56
CA PHE A 457 -6.90 -29.57 -12.43
C PHE A 457 -7.27 -29.81 -13.90
N ALA A 458 -8.23 -30.71 -14.16
CA ALA A 458 -8.59 -31.20 -15.49
C ALA A 458 -9.73 -30.43 -16.20
N THR A 459 -10.65 -29.79 -15.47
CA THR A 459 -11.89 -29.18 -16.01
C THR A 459 -12.07 -27.72 -15.58
N ASP A 460 -12.98 -26.98 -16.22
CA ASP A 460 -13.29 -25.57 -15.92
C ASP A 460 -14.32 -25.43 -14.78
N THR A 461 -14.17 -26.19 -13.70
CA THR A 461 -15.21 -26.42 -12.69
C THR A 461 -15.65 -25.20 -11.86
N PHE A 462 -15.24 -23.97 -12.21
CA PHE A 462 -15.62 -22.73 -11.50
C PHE A 462 -15.61 -21.47 -12.39
N SER A 463 -15.66 -21.60 -13.73
CA SER A 463 -15.55 -20.47 -14.68
C SER A 463 -14.32 -19.58 -14.45
N ARG A 464 -13.20 -20.19 -14.07
CA ARG A 464 -11.93 -19.51 -13.73
C ARG A 464 -10.80 -19.86 -14.71
N SER A 465 -11.16 -20.41 -15.86
CA SER A 465 -10.22 -20.67 -16.94
C SER A 465 -9.54 -19.37 -17.38
N GLN A 466 -8.22 -19.43 -17.48
CA GLN A 466 -7.38 -18.33 -17.94
C GLN A 466 -6.37 -18.88 -18.95
N PRO A 467 -5.93 -18.08 -19.94
CA PRO A 467 -5.01 -18.53 -20.97
C PRO A 467 -3.65 -18.95 -20.40
N VAL A 468 -2.89 -19.75 -21.15
CA VAL A 468 -1.57 -20.25 -20.72
C VAL A 468 -0.58 -19.11 -20.44
N TRP A 469 -0.70 -17.98 -21.15
CA TRP A 469 0.14 -16.79 -20.97
C TRP A 469 -0.25 -15.91 -19.76
N PHE A 470 -1.28 -16.29 -18.99
CA PHE A 470 -1.75 -15.54 -17.82
C PHE A 470 -0.63 -15.20 -16.82
N TYR A 471 0.12 -16.19 -16.32
CA TYR A 471 1.17 -15.92 -15.34
C TYR A 471 2.37 -15.16 -15.91
N PRO A 472 2.85 -15.42 -17.14
CA PRO A 472 3.80 -14.53 -17.80
C PRO A 472 3.36 -13.05 -17.81
N ALA A 473 2.09 -12.75 -18.13
CA ALA A 473 1.58 -11.38 -18.09
C ALA A 473 1.52 -10.82 -16.66
N ILE A 474 1.08 -11.62 -15.69
CA ILE A 474 1.08 -11.23 -14.26
C ILE A 474 2.50 -10.91 -13.79
N LEU A 475 3.50 -11.73 -14.12
CA LEU A 475 4.90 -11.49 -13.76
C LEU A 475 5.44 -10.19 -14.37
N LEU A 476 5.05 -9.86 -15.61
CA LEU A 476 5.41 -8.58 -16.20
C LEU A 476 4.81 -7.41 -15.41
N GLY A 477 3.55 -7.49 -14.98
CA GLY A 477 2.91 -6.40 -14.21
C GLY A 477 3.39 -6.29 -12.76
N THR A 478 3.77 -7.40 -12.13
CA THR A 478 4.01 -7.47 -10.67
C THR A 478 5.47 -7.74 -10.28
N ALA A 479 6.33 -8.05 -11.24
CA ALA A 479 7.78 -8.15 -11.03
C ALA A 479 8.56 -7.19 -11.94
N PHE A 480 7.89 -6.21 -12.56
CA PHE A 480 8.57 -5.12 -13.27
C PHE A 480 9.46 -4.31 -12.30
N PRO A 481 10.68 -3.91 -12.72
CA PRO A 481 11.37 -4.23 -13.97
C PRO A 481 12.30 -5.46 -13.80
N TRP A 482 12.30 -6.06 -12.61
CA TRP A 482 13.21 -7.13 -12.20
C TRP A 482 13.15 -8.34 -13.12
N ILE A 483 11.96 -8.72 -13.59
CA ILE A 483 11.82 -9.84 -14.53
C ILE A 483 12.52 -9.57 -15.87
N LEU A 484 12.48 -8.33 -16.36
CA LEU A 484 13.18 -7.91 -17.58
C LEU A 484 14.69 -7.83 -17.36
N ILE A 485 15.12 -7.37 -16.19
CA ILE A 485 16.54 -7.37 -15.80
C ILE A 485 17.09 -8.80 -15.77
N ILE A 486 16.31 -9.76 -15.24
CA ILE A 486 16.68 -11.18 -15.24
C ILE A 486 16.84 -11.69 -16.67
N ALA A 487 15.81 -11.54 -17.50
CA ALA A 487 15.82 -12.01 -18.90
C ALA A 487 16.99 -11.41 -19.71
N ALA A 488 17.27 -10.11 -19.53
CA ALA A 488 18.31 -9.41 -20.28
C ALA A 488 19.75 -9.78 -19.86
N ASN A 489 19.96 -10.33 -18.66
CA ASN A 489 21.31 -10.51 -18.11
C ASN A 489 21.64 -11.95 -17.71
N MET A 490 20.71 -12.91 -17.82
CA MET A 490 20.97 -14.31 -17.46
C MET A 490 21.92 -15.05 -18.41
N LYS A 491 22.02 -14.66 -19.69
CA LYS A 491 22.84 -15.36 -20.71
C LYS A 491 24.31 -15.52 -20.31
N GLY A 492 24.91 -14.49 -19.72
CA GLY A 492 26.32 -14.53 -19.29
C GLY A 492 26.58 -15.51 -18.14
N TYR A 493 25.62 -15.68 -17.25
CA TYR A 493 25.70 -16.61 -16.12
C TYR A 493 25.38 -18.05 -16.53
N TRP A 494 24.48 -18.23 -17.50
CA TRP A 494 24.20 -19.53 -18.10
C TRP A 494 25.46 -20.13 -18.75
N LYS A 495 26.20 -19.33 -19.53
CA LYS A 495 27.48 -19.75 -20.12
C LYS A 495 28.52 -20.17 -19.08
N LYS A 496 28.50 -19.53 -17.91
CA LYS A 496 29.40 -19.85 -16.79
C LYS A 496 28.93 -21.04 -15.93
N LYS A 497 27.83 -21.70 -16.29
CA LYS A 497 27.21 -22.81 -15.55
C LYS A 497 27.04 -22.50 -14.05
N ASP A 498 26.62 -21.26 -13.74
CA ASP A 498 26.43 -20.80 -12.36
C ASP A 498 25.31 -21.62 -11.67
N THR A 499 25.70 -22.46 -10.72
CA THR A 499 24.78 -23.41 -10.05
C THR A 499 23.68 -22.71 -9.26
N GLN A 500 23.97 -21.56 -8.64
CA GLN A 500 22.98 -20.76 -7.90
C GLN A 500 21.96 -20.14 -8.86
N LEU A 501 22.40 -19.65 -10.02
CA LEU A 501 21.52 -19.12 -11.06
C LEU A 501 20.56 -20.22 -11.55
N VAL A 502 21.12 -21.37 -11.91
CA VAL A 502 20.35 -22.51 -12.42
C VAL A 502 19.34 -23.02 -11.38
N PHE A 503 19.74 -23.09 -10.10
CA PHE A 503 18.83 -23.41 -8.99
C PHE A 503 17.66 -22.44 -8.89
N LEU A 504 17.92 -21.13 -8.89
CA LEU A 504 16.87 -20.10 -8.82
C LEU A 504 15.98 -20.11 -10.06
N LEU A 505 16.53 -20.39 -11.24
CA LEU A 505 15.73 -20.55 -12.47
C LEU A 505 14.85 -21.80 -12.41
N ALA A 506 15.34 -22.92 -11.88
CA ALA A 506 14.52 -24.11 -11.68
C ALA A 506 13.36 -23.84 -10.70
N TRP A 507 13.63 -23.10 -9.62
CA TRP A 507 12.60 -22.63 -8.68
C TRP A 507 11.54 -21.77 -9.38
N ILE A 508 11.92 -20.90 -10.32
CA ILE A 508 10.96 -20.02 -11.00
C ILE A 508 10.21 -20.78 -12.09
N ILE A 509 10.93 -21.41 -13.01
CA ILE A 509 10.40 -21.89 -14.29
C ILE A 509 9.54 -23.14 -14.11
N ILE A 510 9.96 -24.12 -13.29
CA ILE A 510 9.25 -25.39 -13.18
C ILE A 510 7.85 -25.20 -12.57
N PRO A 511 7.69 -24.52 -11.41
CA PRO A 511 6.37 -24.23 -10.86
C PRO A 511 5.57 -23.30 -11.77
N LEU A 512 6.21 -22.32 -12.44
CA LEU A 512 5.52 -21.42 -13.37
C LEU A 512 4.89 -22.19 -14.53
N ILE A 513 5.61 -23.16 -15.13
CA ILE A 513 5.07 -24.04 -16.18
C ILE A 513 3.90 -24.85 -15.62
N PHE A 514 4.08 -25.50 -14.48
CA PHE A 514 3.03 -26.30 -13.83
C PHE A 514 1.73 -25.49 -13.65
N PHE A 515 1.82 -24.30 -13.05
CA PHE A 515 0.65 -23.45 -12.84
C PHE A 515 0.08 -22.89 -14.14
N SER A 516 0.92 -22.58 -15.15
CA SER A 516 0.47 -22.07 -16.44
C SER A 516 -0.34 -23.10 -17.24
N LEU A 517 -0.04 -24.39 -17.05
CA LEU A 517 -0.78 -25.51 -17.66
C LEU A 517 -2.11 -25.82 -16.95
N SER A 518 -2.27 -25.46 -15.67
CA SER A 518 -3.53 -25.62 -14.93
C SER A 518 -4.66 -24.79 -15.56
N LYS A 519 -5.87 -25.35 -15.67
CA LYS A 519 -7.05 -24.61 -16.19
C LYS A 519 -7.44 -23.46 -15.27
N SER A 520 -7.67 -23.73 -13.99
CA SER A 520 -8.02 -22.71 -12.99
C SER A 520 -6.79 -21.92 -12.54
N LYS A 521 -6.81 -20.58 -12.65
CA LYS A 521 -5.68 -19.71 -12.28
C LYS A 521 -6.12 -18.54 -11.39
N LEU A 522 -5.30 -18.22 -10.38
CA LEU A 522 -5.43 -17.05 -9.51
C LEU A 522 -4.06 -16.40 -9.31
N ILE A 523 -4.01 -15.08 -9.17
CA ILE A 523 -2.77 -14.28 -9.10
C ILE A 523 -1.81 -14.82 -8.04
N LEU A 524 -2.31 -15.17 -6.85
CA LEU A 524 -1.49 -15.59 -5.72
C LEU A 524 -1.03 -17.05 -5.75
N TYR A 525 -1.48 -17.89 -6.70
CA TYR A 525 -1.00 -19.28 -6.80
C TYR A 525 0.51 -19.38 -7.04
N ILE A 526 1.06 -18.40 -7.74
CA ILE A 526 2.50 -18.30 -8.00
C ILE A 526 3.26 -17.49 -6.93
N LEU A 527 2.64 -17.07 -5.83
CA LEU A 527 3.32 -16.33 -4.75
C LEU A 527 4.63 -17.00 -4.29
N PRO A 528 4.72 -18.34 -4.17
CA PRO A 528 5.96 -19.02 -3.76
C PRO A 528 7.16 -18.92 -4.72
N ILE A 529 7.00 -18.39 -5.94
CA ILE A 529 8.13 -18.18 -6.88
C ILE A 529 8.76 -16.78 -6.73
N TYR A 530 8.03 -15.79 -6.22
CA TYR A 530 8.53 -14.42 -6.08
C TYR A 530 9.79 -14.28 -5.20
N PRO A 531 9.96 -15.04 -4.10
CA PRO A 531 11.22 -15.08 -3.35
C PRO A 531 12.44 -15.39 -4.22
N ALA A 532 12.32 -16.36 -5.14
CA ALA A 532 13.39 -16.73 -6.06
C ALA A 532 13.67 -15.62 -7.07
N ILE A 533 12.61 -14.97 -7.59
CA ILE A 533 12.74 -13.81 -8.49
C ILE A 533 13.51 -12.68 -7.79
N GLY A 534 13.16 -12.35 -6.54
CA GLY A 534 13.85 -11.31 -5.77
C GLY A 534 15.33 -11.63 -5.55
N LEU A 535 15.65 -12.85 -5.13
CA LEU A 535 17.03 -13.31 -4.91
C LEU A 535 17.85 -13.33 -6.22
N LEU A 536 17.27 -13.82 -7.31
CA LEU A 536 17.91 -13.86 -8.63
C LEU A 536 18.13 -12.46 -9.19
N ALA A 537 17.13 -11.59 -9.07
CA ALA A 537 17.23 -10.19 -9.46
C ALA A 537 18.34 -9.48 -8.70
N ALA A 538 18.45 -9.67 -7.38
CA ALA A 538 19.52 -9.08 -6.58
C ALA A 538 20.92 -9.55 -7.02
N LYS A 539 21.08 -10.85 -7.26
CA LYS A 539 22.34 -11.43 -7.74
C LYS A 539 22.78 -10.78 -9.06
N LEU A 540 21.87 -10.68 -10.03
CA LEU A 540 22.17 -10.09 -11.34
C LEU A 540 22.39 -8.58 -11.24
N TRP A 541 21.52 -7.87 -10.51
CA TRP A 541 21.56 -6.42 -10.32
C TRP A 541 22.90 -5.96 -9.75
N LEU A 542 23.40 -6.62 -8.71
CA LEU A 542 24.66 -6.26 -8.05
C LEU A 542 25.90 -6.44 -8.95
N GLY A 543 25.78 -7.24 -10.02
CA GLY A 543 26.85 -7.44 -11.01
C GLY A 543 26.76 -6.55 -12.26
N LEU A 544 25.75 -5.66 -12.37
CA LEU A 544 25.62 -4.77 -13.53
C LEU A 544 26.57 -3.56 -13.43
N SER A 545 26.87 -2.98 -14.59
CA SER A 545 27.63 -1.72 -14.68
C SER A 545 26.77 -0.53 -14.26
N GLU A 546 27.41 0.54 -13.81
CA GLU A 546 26.73 1.77 -13.38
C GLU A 546 25.84 2.38 -14.48
N LYS A 547 26.27 2.29 -15.75
CA LYS A 547 25.46 2.73 -16.91
C LYS A 547 24.13 1.96 -17.00
N LYS A 548 24.15 0.64 -16.78
CA LYS A 548 22.95 -0.19 -16.75
C LYS A 548 22.08 0.14 -15.54
N HIS A 549 22.68 0.37 -14.36
CA HIS A 549 21.93 0.80 -13.18
C HIS A 549 21.19 2.11 -13.42
N ARG A 550 21.86 3.12 -13.99
CA ARG A 550 21.26 4.43 -14.31
C ARG A 550 20.09 4.31 -15.29
N LYS A 551 20.22 3.47 -16.32
CA LYS A 551 19.14 3.22 -17.30
C LYS A 551 17.91 2.63 -16.62
N TRP A 552 18.08 1.55 -15.86
CA TRP A 552 16.96 0.88 -15.20
C TRP A 552 16.35 1.70 -14.07
N ASP A 553 17.15 2.46 -13.34
CA ASP A 553 16.68 3.40 -12.32
C ASP A 553 15.81 4.53 -12.91
N LEU A 554 16.11 5.00 -14.14
CA LEU A 554 15.27 5.95 -14.85
C LEU A 554 13.97 5.30 -15.33
N ILE A 555 14.04 4.13 -15.96
CA ILE A 555 12.86 3.37 -16.42
C ILE A 555 11.91 3.09 -15.26
N GLN A 556 12.46 2.63 -14.13
CA GLN A 556 11.66 2.32 -12.95
C GLN A 556 10.98 3.55 -12.39
N PHE A 557 11.68 4.69 -12.32
CA PHE A 557 11.09 5.93 -11.85
C PHE A 557 9.98 6.43 -12.75
N ILE A 558 10.17 6.40 -14.08
CA ILE A 558 9.12 6.77 -15.02
C ILE A 558 7.90 5.87 -14.83
N PHE A 559 8.11 4.55 -14.73
CA PHE A 559 7.02 3.61 -14.46
C PHE A 559 6.28 3.92 -13.15
N GLN A 560 7.00 4.16 -12.06
CA GLN A 560 6.41 4.52 -10.77
C GLN A 560 5.58 5.81 -10.86
N MET A 561 6.10 6.85 -11.53
CA MET A 561 5.38 8.10 -11.72
C MET A 561 4.14 7.92 -12.59
N ILE A 562 4.20 7.10 -13.63
CA ILE A 562 3.03 6.76 -14.46
C ILE A 562 1.95 6.08 -13.61
N ILE A 563 2.32 5.12 -12.75
CA ILE A 563 1.35 4.47 -11.87
C ILE A 563 0.77 5.46 -10.86
N ILE A 564 1.58 6.33 -10.24
CA ILE A 564 1.08 7.36 -9.31
C ILE A 564 0.09 8.29 -10.00
N VAL A 565 0.45 8.81 -11.17
CA VAL A 565 -0.43 9.70 -11.95
C VAL A 565 -1.69 8.96 -12.37
N GLY A 566 -1.57 7.73 -12.89
CA GLY A 566 -2.69 6.90 -13.30
C GLY A 566 -3.67 6.61 -12.15
N LEU A 567 -3.16 6.34 -10.95
CA LEU A 567 -3.99 6.18 -9.75
C LEU A 567 -4.66 7.51 -9.36
N ALA A 568 -3.93 8.62 -9.39
CA ALA A 568 -4.47 9.93 -9.03
C ALA A 568 -5.60 10.40 -9.99
N ILE A 569 -5.48 10.10 -11.29
CA ILE A 569 -6.50 10.47 -12.29
C ILE A 569 -7.57 9.40 -12.49
N SER A 570 -7.54 8.28 -11.76
CA SER A 570 -8.49 7.18 -11.95
C SER A 570 -9.98 7.57 -11.88
N PRO A 571 -10.43 8.56 -11.07
CA PRO A 571 -11.81 9.03 -11.09
C PRO A 571 -12.24 9.69 -12.41
N LEU A 572 -11.28 10.20 -13.20
CA LEU A 572 -11.56 10.76 -14.53
C LEU A 572 -11.80 9.66 -15.57
N ILE A 573 -11.32 8.44 -15.31
CA ILE A 573 -11.43 7.28 -16.20
C ILE A 573 -12.67 6.45 -15.84
N ASP A 574 -12.89 6.21 -14.55
CA ASP A 574 -14.10 5.55 -14.03
C ASP A 574 -14.71 6.41 -12.91
N PRO A 575 -15.82 7.13 -13.18
CA PRO A 575 -16.49 7.98 -12.21
C PRO A 575 -16.99 7.26 -10.95
N LYS A 576 -17.04 5.92 -10.95
CA LYS A 576 -17.38 5.14 -9.75
C LYS A 576 -16.26 5.14 -8.72
N ILE A 577 -15.03 5.44 -9.12
CA ILE A 577 -13.87 5.49 -8.23
C ILE A 577 -13.90 6.80 -7.44
N VAL A 578 -13.98 6.69 -6.13
CA VAL A 578 -13.92 7.80 -5.19
C VAL A 578 -12.58 7.77 -4.47
N LEU A 579 -11.77 8.82 -4.62
CA LEU A 579 -10.50 8.97 -3.93
C LEU A 579 -10.60 10.03 -2.83
N SER A 580 -10.28 9.66 -1.60
CA SER A 580 -10.23 10.61 -0.48
C SER A 580 -8.98 11.51 -0.56
N TYR A 581 -9.04 12.68 0.07
CA TYR A 581 -7.86 13.55 0.22
C TYR A 581 -6.67 12.82 0.89
N LYS A 582 -6.95 11.88 1.81
CA LYS A 582 -5.93 11.02 2.44
C LYS A 582 -5.24 10.10 1.42
N PHE A 583 -5.97 9.59 0.44
CA PHE A 583 -5.38 8.81 -0.66
C PHE A 583 -4.41 9.67 -1.48
N PHE A 584 -4.85 10.85 -1.92
CA PHE A 584 -4.00 11.80 -2.65
C PHE A 584 -2.78 12.22 -1.85
N PHE A 585 -2.96 12.48 -0.55
CA PHE A 585 -1.88 12.84 0.36
C PHE A 585 -0.77 11.78 0.40
N ILE A 586 -1.13 10.49 0.53
CA ILE A 586 -0.14 9.40 0.52
C ILE A 586 0.55 9.28 -0.84
N LEU A 587 -0.17 9.46 -1.95
CA LEU A 587 0.43 9.48 -3.29
C LEU A 587 1.42 10.64 -3.45
N THR A 588 1.09 11.83 -2.98
CA THR A 588 1.98 12.99 -3.03
C THR A 588 3.22 12.78 -2.17
N ILE A 589 3.09 12.29 -0.93
CA ILE A 589 4.25 11.94 -0.09
C ILE A 589 5.14 10.93 -0.83
N THR A 590 4.53 9.89 -1.39
CA THR A 590 5.26 8.84 -2.09
C THR A 590 6.02 9.43 -3.29
N ALA A 591 5.36 10.23 -4.13
CA ALA A 591 6.00 10.92 -5.25
C ALA A 591 7.13 11.85 -4.81
N SER A 592 6.90 12.68 -3.79
CA SER A 592 7.89 13.62 -3.24
C SER A 592 9.11 12.89 -2.68
N LEU A 593 8.92 11.77 -1.98
CA LEU A 593 10.02 10.93 -1.49
C LEU A 593 10.83 10.34 -2.65
N LEU A 594 10.16 9.78 -3.67
CA LEU A 594 10.82 9.21 -4.85
C LEU A 594 11.64 10.27 -5.60
N ILE A 595 11.08 11.47 -5.81
CA ILE A 595 11.77 12.60 -6.44
C ILE A 595 12.95 13.06 -5.60
N SER A 596 12.76 13.24 -4.29
CA SER A 596 13.82 13.69 -3.37
C SER A 596 15.01 12.73 -3.35
N ILE A 597 14.76 11.42 -3.35
CA ILE A 597 15.80 10.39 -3.37
C ILE A 597 16.66 10.45 -4.66
N ARG A 598 16.11 10.94 -5.78
CA ARG A 598 16.92 11.14 -7.01
C ARG A 598 17.92 12.28 -6.86
N VAL A 599 17.58 13.28 -6.06
CA VAL A 599 18.42 14.45 -5.79
C VAL A 599 19.41 14.18 -4.66
N ILE A 600 19.12 13.28 -3.73
CA ILE A 600 20.06 12.91 -2.65
C ILE A 600 21.27 12.13 -3.21
N ALA A 601 22.46 12.37 -2.64
CA ALA A 601 23.70 11.65 -2.95
C ALA A 601 23.65 10.18 -2.46
N MET A 602 22.93 9.33 -3.20
CA MET A 602 22.81 7.88 -2.95
C MET A 602 23.47 7.10 -4.08
N LYS A 603 24.16 5.97 -3.76
CA LYS A 603 24.66 5.07 -4.79
C LYS A 603 23.51 4.54 -5.65
N ILE A 604 23.68 4.58 -6.97
CA ILE A 604 22.63 4.19 -7.92
C ILE A 604 22.13 2.76 -7.73
N VAL A 605 23.03 1.85 -7.33
CA VAL A 605 22.70 0.44 -7.09
C VAL A 605 21.77 0.26 -5.88
N ASP A 606 21.81 1.17 -4.92
CA ASP A 606 20.94 1.15 -3.73
C ASP A 606 19.62 1.86 -4.03
N ARG A 607 19.71 2.97 -4.77
CA ARG A 607 18.61 3.88 -5.04
C ARG A 607 17.41 3.16 -5.62
N MET A 608 17.57 2.46 -6.74
CA MET A 608 16.47 1.79 -7.42
C MET A 608 15.78 0.74 -6.56
N VAL A 609 16.55 -0.03 -5.79
CA VAL A 609 15.99 -1.07 -4.90
C VAL A 609 15.19 -0.39 -3.78
N PHE A 610 15.73 0.67 -3.20
CA PHE A 610 15.10 1.42 -2.12
C PHE A 610 13.82 2.14 -2.58
N THR A 611 13.86 2.81 -3.73
CA THR A 611 12.69 3.49 -4.30
C THR A 611 11.61 2.51 -4.75
N SER A 612 11.98 1.31 -5.24
CA SER A 612 11.00 0.25 -5.55
C SER A 612 10.26 -0.21 -4.30
N TYR A 613 10.99 -0.45 -3.20
CA TYR A 613 10.41 -0.80 -1.92
C TYR A 613 9.51 0.32 -1.36
N LEU A 614 10.01 1.56 -1.29
CA LEU A 614 9.23 2.69 -0.77
C LEU A 614 7.97 2.97 -1.59
N PHE A 615 8.03 2.82 -2.90
CA PHE A 615 6.86 2.95 -3.76
C PHE A 615 5.79 1.92 -3.37
N VAL A 616 6.14 0.64 -3.26
CA VAL A 616 5.19 -0.41 -2.84
C VAL A 616 4.65 -0.16 -1.44
N MET A 617 5.48 0.26 -0.48
CA MET A 617 5.01 0.65 0.85
C MET A 617 4.02 1.84 0.81
N GLY A 618 4.30 2.85 -0.01
CA GLY A 618 3.40 3.99 -0.22
C GLY A 618 2.06 3.60 -0.83
N ILE A 619 2.08 2.77 -1.88
CA ILE A 619 0.86 2.21 -2.49
C ILE A 619 0.10 1.32 -1.50
N THR A 620 0.81 0.58 -0.66
CA THR A 620 0.22 -0.22 0.42
C THR A 620 -0.55 0.68 1.39
N VAL A 621 0.04 1.78 1.88
CA VAL A 621 -0.70 2.70 2.75
C VAL A 621 -1.89 3.35 2.02
N ALA A 622 -1.69 3.78 0.77
CA ALA A 622 -2.76 4.38 -0.05
C ALA A 622 -3.93 3.41 -0.26
N SER A 623 -3.66 2.11 -0.46
CA SER A 623 -4.71 1.12 -0.67
C SER A 623 -5.71 1.06 0.49
N THR A 624 -5.28 1.32 1.73
CA THR A 624 -6.20 1.30 2.89
C THR A 624 -7.32 2.34 2.75
N TYR A 625 -6.97 3.53 2.29
CA TYR A 625 -7.93 4.60 2.03
C TYR A 625 -8.76 4.31 0.77
N PHE A 626 -8.19 3.67 -0.23
CA PHE A 626 -8.92 3.25 -1.42
C PHE A 626 -10.04 2.26 -1.05
N PHE A 627 -9.73 1.20 -0.31
CA PHE A 627 -10.72 0.22 0.15
C PHE A 627 -11.77 0.89 1.04
N THR A 628 -11.34 1.81 1.90
CA THR A 628 -12.25 2.53 2.80
C THR A 628 -13.23 3.45 2.06
N SER A 629 -12.82 4.09 0.98
CA SER A 629 -13.68 4.99 0.20
C SER A 629 -14.59 4.27 -0.80
N ASN A 630 -14.25 3.03 -1.19
CA ASN A 630 -14.89 2.31 -2.30
C ASN A 630 -15.45 0.92 -1.92
N PRO A 631 -16.31 0.78 -0.88
CA PRO A 631 -16.79 -0.52 -0.43
C PRO A 631 -17.52 -1.30 -1.54
N GLY A 632 -18.43 -0.67 -2.29
CA GLY A 632 -19.13 -1.31 -3.40
C GLY A 632 -18.21 -1.85 -4.51
N LEU A 633 -17.15 -1.12 -4.88
CA LEU A 633 -16.16 -1.60 -5.86
C LEU A 633 -15.33 -2.78 -5.33
N MET A 634 -15.07 -2.81 -4.02
CA MET A 634 -14.29 -3.86 -3.37
C MET A 634 -15.15 -5.07 -2.93
N ASN A 635 -16.45 -5.07 -3.24
CA ASN A 635 -17.43 -6.03 -2.74
C ASN A 635 -17.42 -6.16 -1.20
N ASP A 636 -17.27 -5.05 -0.50
CA ASP A 636 -17.39 -4.91 0.95
C ASP A 636 -18.82 -4.43 1.29
N GLN A 637 -19.56 -5.22 2.06
CA GLN A 637 -20.98 -5.00 2.32
C GLN A 637 -21.28 -4.16 3.57
N ARG A 638 -20.27 -3.57 4.21
CA ARG A 638 -20.45 -2.84 5.47
C ARG A 638 -21.44 -1.67 5.39
N ARG A 639 -21.54 -0.98 4.25
CA ARG A 639 -22.53 0.12 4.09
C ARG A 639 -23.95 -0.43 4.07
N ILE A 640 -24.14 -1.58 3.42
CA ILE A 640 -25.44 -2.24 3.35
C ILE A 640 -25.84 -2.76 4.73
N ALA A 641 -24.93 -3.47 5.41
CA ALA A 641 -25.17 -3.95 6.77
C ALA A 641 -25.48 -2.80 7.73
N ALA A 642 -24.67 -1.73 7.72
CA ALA A 642 -24.91 -0.56 8.57
C ALA A 642 -26.24 0.14 8.27
N TYR A 643 -26.62 0.26 7.00
CA TYR A 643 -27.92 0.82 6.59
C TYR A 643 -29.07 -0.05 7.10
N ILE A 644 -28.97 -1.38 6.98
CA ILE A 644 -29.98 -2.31 7.50
C ILE A 644 -30.10 -2.20 9.02
N ASP A 645 -28.98 -2.19 9.74
CA ASP A 645 -28.98 -2.12 11.20
C ASP A 645 -29.51 -0.77 11.72
N GLN A 646 -29.31 0.33 10.96
CA GLN A 646 -29.75 1.66 11.34
C GLN A 646 -31.24 1.92 11.02
N GLU A 647 -31.67 1.63 9.79
CA GLU A 647 -33.02 1.97 9.33
C GLU A 647 -34.05 0.86 9.63
N PHE A 648 -33.57 -0.38 9.84
CA PHE A 648 -34.42 -1.56 10.03
C PHE A 648 -33.98 -2.37 11.25
N ALA A 649 -33.91 -1.69 12.39
CA ALA A 649 -33.51 -2.30 13.66
C ALA A 649 -34.36 -3.54 14.02
N ASP A 650 -35.68 -3.46 13.79
CA ASP A 650 -36.67 -4.51 14.10
C ASP A 650 -36.68 -5.70 13.12
N VAL A 651 -35.94 -5.63 12.02
CA VAL A 651 -35.83 -6.73 11.06
C VAL A 651 -35.00 -7.87 11.65
N GLU A 652 -35.53 -9.08 11.64
CA GLU A 652 -34.85 -10.26 12.17
C GLU A 652 -34.16 -11.07 11.06
N ASN A 653 -34.67 -10.98 9.82
CA ASN A 653 -34.27 -11.82 8.71
C ASN A 653 -33.79 -10.99 7.51
N ILE A 654 -32.59 -11.30 7.01
CA ILE A 654 -32.07 -10.77 5.75
C ILE A 654 -32.07 -11.91 4.73
N LEU A 655 -32.97 -11.81 3.75
CA LEU A 655 -33.05 -12.72 2.63
C LEU A 655 -32.15 -12.26 1.50
N ILE A 656 -31.41 -13.17 0.90
CA ILE A 656 -30.44 -12.86 -0.15
C ILE A 656 -30.79 -13.63 -1.41
N TYR A 657 -31.24 -12.90 -2.42
CA TYR A 657 -31.68 -13.50 -3.67
C TYR A 657 -30.52 -13.98 -4.54
N ASP A 658 -30.55 -15.28 -4.83
CA ASP A 658 -29.74 -16.01 -5.80
C ASP A 658 -28.23 -15.76 -5.62
N LYS A 659 -27.77 -15.51 -4.38
CA LYS A 659 -26.35 -15.29 -4.09
C LYS A 659 -25.98 -15.75 -2.69
N ARG A 660 -24.80 -16.39 -2.58
CA ARG A 660 -24.17 -16.62 -1.28
C ARG A 660 -23.40 -15.37 -0.85
N MET A 661 -23.67 -14.85 0.35
CA MET A 661 -22.99 -13.67 0.91
C MET A 661 -22.50 -13.88 2.36
N PRO A 662 -21.38 -14.60 2.55
CA PRO A 662 -20.77 -14.77 3.87
C PRO A 662 -20.42 -13.46 4.59
N SER A 663 -20.13 -12.38 3.85
CA SER A 663 -19.81 -11.07 4.43
C SER A 663 -20.98 -10.47 5.20
N MET A 664 -22.23 -10.70 4.76
CA MET A 664 -23.42 -10.25 5.49
C MET A 664 -23.59 -11.03 6.79
N SER A 665 -23.38 -12.34 6.78
CA SER A 665 -23.39 -13.19 7.99
C SER A 665 -22.25 -12.85 8.96
N PHE A 666 -21.12 -12.38 8.42
CA PHE A 666 -20.01 -11.89 9.23
C PHE A 666 -20.33 -10.57 9.92
N LEU A 667 -20.96 -9.64 9.18
CA LEU A 667 -21.23 -8.26 9.59
C LEU A 667 -22.47 -8.09 10.48
N SER A 668 -23.53 -8.85 10.21
CA SER A 668 -24.81 -8.74 10.91
C SER A 668 -25.00 -9.88 11.91
N ASN A 669 -25.76 -9.60 12.97
CA ASN A 669 -26.23 -10.62 13.91
C ASN A 669 -27.65 -11.13 13.56
N LYS A 670 -28.25 -10.61 12.47
CA LYS A 670 -29.57 -11.02 11.97
C LYS A 670 -29.47 -12.37 11.26
N SER A 671 -30.59 -13.09 11.18
CA SER A 671 -30.67 -14.37 10.46
C SER A 671 -30.48 -14.14 8.96
N ILE A 672 -29.61 -14.92 8.31
CA ILE A 672 -29.34 -14.79 6.88
C ILE A 672 -29.92 -15.99 6.14
N ILE A 673 -30.90 -15.74 5.26
CA ILE A 673 -31.56 -16.77 4.45
C ILE A 673 -31.17 -16.58 2.99
N SER A 674 -30.49 -17.57 2.40
CA SER A 674 -30.16 -17.54 0.97
C SER A 674 -31.30 -18.13 0.15
N LEU A 675 -31.72 -17.44 -0.91
CA LEU A 675 -32.74 -17.93 -1.83
C LEU A 675 -32.08 -18.41 -3.11
N PHE A 676 -32.20 -19.69 -3.45
CA PHE A 676 -31.60 -20.27 -4.65
C PHE A 676 -32.54 -20.20 -5.85
N ASP A 677 -32.07 -19.58 -6.94
CA ASP A 677 -32.76 -19.52 -8.24
C ASP A 677 -31.78 -19.78 -9.40
N GLY A 678 -30.83 -20.70 -9.19
CA GLY A 678 -29.92 -21.20 -10.21
C GLY A 678 -28.51 -20.61 -10.26
N ASP A 679 -28.11 -19.71 -9.35
CA ASP A 679 -26.70 -19.34 -9.20
C ASP A 679 -25.89 -20.48 -8.58
N GLU A 680 -24.91 -20.97 -9.32
CA GLU A 680 -24.05 -22.08 -8.89
C GLU A 680 -23.28 -21.81 -7.59
N SER A 681 -23.10 -20.55 -7.16
CA SER A 681 -22.45 -20.25 -5.88
C SER A 681 -23.26 -20.70 -4.65
N LEU A 682 -24.55 -20.99 -4.84
CA LEU A 682 -25.45 -21.56 -3.85
C LEU A 682 -25.59 -23.08 -3.97
N ASN A 683 -24.90 -23.74 -4.90
CA ASN A 683 -24.76 -25.20 -4.86
C ASN A 683 -23.89 -25.57 -3.66
N ARG A 684 -24.51 -26.10 -2.60
CA ARG A 684 -23.87 -26.43 -1.32
C ARG A 684 -23.68 -27.93 -1.14
N GLU A 685 -22.84 -28.28 -0.17
CA GLU A 685 -22.49 -29.65 0.18
C GLU A 685 -23.50 -30.33 1.10
N VAL A 686 -24.79 -30.23 0.77
CA VAL A 686 -25.87 -30.70 1.65
C VAL A 686 -25.89 -32.22 1.84
N GLN A 687 -25.19 -32.97 0.99
CA GLN A 687 -25.07 -34.43 1.13
C GLN A 687 -24.32 -34.88 2.40
N PHE A 688 -23.58 -33.96 3.06
CA PHE A 688 -22.89 -34.25 4.32
C PHE A 688 -23.70 -33.84 5.55
N GLU A 689 -24.85 -33.21 5.37
CA GLU A 689 -25.71 -32.77 6.47
C GLU A 689 -26.43 -33.97 7.10
N LYS A 690 -26.57 -33.94 8.43
CA LYS A 690 -27.19 -35.03 9.20
C LYS A 690 -28.71 -34.93 9.26
N ASP A 691 -29.24 -33.73 9.03
CA ASP A 691 -30.66 -33.42 9.07
C ASP A 691 -31.00 -32.33 8.03
N GLU A 692 -32.27 -31.93 7.98
CA GLU A 692 -32.76 -30.91 7.06
C GLU A 692 -32.77 -29.49 7.66
N SER A 693 -32.13 -29.26 8.82
CA SER A 693 -32.12 -27.94 9.47
C SER A 693 -31.51 -26.86 8.57
N TRP A 694 -30.56 -27.22 7.70
CA TRP A 694 -29.97 -26.30 6.73
C TRP A 694 -30.99 -25.65 5.78
N LYS A 695 -32.16 -26.29 5.55
CA LYS A 695 -33.23 -25.73 4.71
C LYS A 695 -33.82 -24.45 5.29
N SER A 696 -33.63 -24.15 6.57
CA SER A 696 -34.02 -22.85 7.14
C SER A 696 -33.18 -21.70 6.61
N ASN A 697 -31.93 -21.97 6.21
CA ASN A 697 -30.94 -20.97 5.81
C ASN A 697 -30.69 -20.94 4.29
N LEU A 698 -31.17 -21.95 3.56
CA LEU A 698 -31.08 -22.07 2.12
C LEU A 698 -32.40 -22.57 1.53
N ILE A 699 -33.19 -21.65 0.99
CA ILE A 699 -34.49 -21.94 0.38
C ILE A 699 -34.32 -22.13 -1.12
N ASN A 700 -34.86 -23.22 -1.67
CA ASN A 700 -34.85 -23.49 -3.10
C ASN A 700 -36.13 -22.96 -3.77
N LEU A 701 -36.04 -21.79 -4.41
CA LEU A 701 -37.18 -21.18 -5.10
C LEU A 701 -37.57 -21.93 -6.38
N LYS A 702 -36.71 -22.80 -6.92
CA LYS A 702 -37.08 -23.65 -8.07
C LYS A 702 -38.00 -24.79 -7.68
N GLU A 703 -37.88 -25.26 -6.45
CA GLU A 703 -38.77 -26.28 -5.89
C GLU A 703 -40.02 -25.66 -5.27
N ASN A 704 -39.89 -24.48 -4.67
CA ASN A 704 -41.01 -23.74 -4.09
C ASN A 704 -41.02 -22.25 -4.54
N PRO A 705 -41.53 -21.94 -5.75
CA PRO A 705 -41.55 -20.58 -6.29
C PRO A 705 -42.41 -19.59 -5.49
N GLU A 706 -43.46 -20.07 -4.81
CA GLU A 706 -44.40 -19.23 -4.06
C GLU A 706 -43.94 -18.98 -2.61
N TRP A 707 -42.79 -19.51 -2.19
CA TRP A 707 -42.29 -19.38 -0.81
C TRP A 707 -42.18 -17.93 -0.32
N LEU A 708 -41.77 -17.01 -1.20
CA LEU A 708 -41.68 -15.57 -0.88
C LEU A 708 -43.05 -14.92 -0.60
N ARG A 709 -44.15 -15.54 -1.03
CA ARG A 709 -45.52 -15.09 -0.80
C ARG A 709 -46.14 -15.82 0.40
N ASP A 710 -45.94 -17.13 0.47
CA ASP A 710 -46.70 -18.01 1.36
C ASP A 710 -46.00 -18.29 2.69
N SER A 711 -44.67 -18.09 2.75
CA SER A 711 -43.83 -18.55 3.87
C SER A 711 -42.72 -17.57 4.22
N LEU A 712 -42.83 -16.31 3.78
CA LEU A 712 -41.89 -15.26 4.14
C LEU A 712 -41.95 -15.02 5.66
N PRO A 713 -40.81 -15.05 6.38
CA PRO A 713 -40.80 -14.68 7.80
C PRO A 713 -41.25 -13.23 7.99
N ASN A 714 -41.98 -12.95 9.07
CA ASN A 714 -42.26 -11.57 9.48
C ASN A 714 -40.95 -10.80 9.70
N SER A 715 -40.98 -9.47 9.52
CA SER A 715 -39.84 -8.58 9.75
C SER A 715 -38.60 -9.00 8.93
N SER A 716 -38.77 -8.99 7.61
CA SER A 716 -37.81 -9.49 6.62
C SER A 716 -37.37 -8.39 5.66
N ILE A 717 -36.11 -8.42 5.23
CA ILE A 717 -35.61 -7.61 4.10
C ILE A 717 -35.08 -8.52 3.02
N LEU A 718 -35.47 -8.27 1.78
CA LEU A 718 -34.95 -8.98 0.62
C LEU A 718 -33.87 -8.17 -0.11
N MET A 719 -32.67 -8.73 -0.16
CA MET A 719 -31.52 -8.21 -0.89
C MET A 719 -31.40 -8.83 -2.28
N VAL A 720 -31.42 -8.00 -3.31
CA VAL A 720 -31.30 -8.42 -4.72
C VAL A 720 -30.18 -7.66 -5.41
N LYS A 721 -29.24 -8.38 -6.04
CA LYS A 721 -28.21 -7.71 -6.84
C LYS A 721 -28.85 -7.10 -8.08
N ARG A 722 -28.55 -5.84 -8.42
CA ARG A 722 -29.20 -5.11 -9.52
C ARG A 722 -29.23 -5.86 -10.85
N ASN A 723 -28.18 -6.59 -11.19
CA ASN A 723 -28.11 -7.35 -12.44
C ASN A 723 -28.93 -8.65 -12.44
N LYS A 724 -29.45 -9.07 -11.29
CA LYS A 724 -30.31 -10.24 -11.12
C LYS A 724 -31.80 -9.90 -11.00
N LEU A 725 -32.12 -8.63 -10.80
CA LEU A 725 -33.49 -8.15 -10.65
C LEU A 725 -34.41 -8.64 -11.79
N LYS A 726 -33.94 -8.65 -13.03
CA LYS A 726 -34.70 -9.11 -14.21
C LYS A 726 -35.19 -10.56 -14.14
N LYS A 727 -34.60 -11.38 -13.27
CA LYS A 727 -35.01 -12.78 -13.08
C LYS A 727 -36.06 -12.94 -11.99
N LEU A 728 -36.21 -11.94 -11.13
CA LEU A 728 -37.16 -11.92 -10.04
C LEU A 728 -38.46 -11.26 -10.53
N ASP A 729 -39.59 -11.92 -10.31
CA ASP A 729 -40.90 -11.30 -10.56
C ASP A 729 -41.19 -10.29 -9.45
N GLU A 730 -40.97 -9.01 -9.75
CA GLU A 730 -41.22 -7.90 -8.81
C GLU A 730 -42.72 -7.76 -8.46
N THR A 731 -43.63 -8.18 -9.33
CA THR A 731 -45.07 -7.94 -9.14
C THR A 731 -45.70 -8.83 -8.08
N GLY A 732 -45.04 -9.94 -7.75
CA GLY A 732 -45.48 -10.91 -6.74
C GLY A 732 -44.79 -10.76 -5.38
N LEU A 733 -43.96 -9.74 -5.17
CA LEU A 733 -43.23 -9.53 -3.91
C LEU A 733 -44.13 -8.86 -2.86
N PRO A 734 -44.12 -9.31 -1.60
CA PRO A 734 -44.91 -8.71 -0.52
C PRO A 734 -44.27 -7.45 0.09
N PHE A 735 -43.41 -6.76 -0.67
CA PHE A 735 -42.66 -5.58 -0.21
C PHE A 735 -43.15 -4.33 -0.93
N GLU A 736 -43.47 -3.28 -0.19
CA GLU A 736 -44.02 -2.05 -0.76
C GLU A 736 -42.93 -1.04 -1.15
N ASN A 737 -41.78 -1.11 -0.48
CA ASN A 737 -40.71 -0.13 -0.65
C ASN A 737 -39.44 -0.78 -1.19
N ARG A 738 -38.60 0.05 -1.84
CA ARG A 738 -37.26 -0.35 -2.24
C ARG A 738 -36.22 0.74 -2.10
N HIS A 739 -34.99 0.36 -1.78
CA HIS A 739 -33.83 1.26 -1.69
C HIS A 739 -32.62 0.66 -2.42
N GLU A 740 -31.92 1.45 -3.23
CA GLU A 740 -30.70 1.01 -3.93
C GLU A 740 -29.45 1.53 -3.21
N ILE A 741 -28.54 0.62 -2.85
CA ILE A 741 -27.26 0.93 -2.19
C ILE A 741 -26.15 0.02 -2.70
N ASP A 742 -25.01 0.60 -3.09
CA ASP A 742 -23.80 -0.11 -3.57
C ASP A 742 -24.06 -1.21 -4.64
N GLY A 743 -25.07 -1.01 -5.51
CA GLY A 743 -25.43 -1.95 -6.58
C GLY A 743 -26.36 -3.10 -6.16
N TRP A 744 -26.89 -3.04 -4.93
CA TRP A 744 -27.93 -3.90 -4.40
C TRP A 744 -29.22 -3.14 -4.22
N ILE A 745 -30.33 -3.84 -4.36
CA ILE A 745 -31.68 -3.33 -4.14
C ILE A 745 -32.22 -4.06 -2.90
N LEU A 746 -32.65 -3.30 -1.92
CA LEU A 746 -33.30 -3.76 -0.70
C LEU A 746 -34.80 -3.58 -0.86
N PHE A 747 -35.57 -4.64 -0.67
CA PHE A 747 -37.03 -4.63 -0.62
C PHE A 747 -37.49 -4.85 0.83
N TYR A 748 -38.44 -4.05 1.30
CA TYR A 748 -38.92 -4.03 2.68
C TYR A 748 -40.35 -3.51 2.81
#